data_AF-A0A6A5BWJ2-F1
#
_entry.id   AF-A0A6A5BWJ2-F1
#
_cell.length_a   1.000
_cell.length_b   1.000
_cell.length_c   1.000
_cell.angle_alpha   90.00
_cell.angle_beta   90.00
_cell.angle_gamma   90.00
#
_symmetry.space_group_name_H-M   'P 1'
#
loop_
_entity.id
_entity.type
_entity.pdbx_description
1 polymer ?
#
loop_
_entity_poly.entity_id
_entity_poly.type
_entity_poly.pdbx_seq_one_letter_code
_entity_poly.pdbx_strand_id
1 'polypeptide(L)'
;MTIKFATNAFDENNFFYLSENTSLENLTLVHIVHHICSIALSNFSSDQFWWMLLFEPLSMKDKYLPSITDDARSQVINTINNSGGIINWYRCSKGHVYFIDLCGLPLEQAQCPECGLPIGGSDHVPHYSNDKIKHEEDLAPTGYAVYEYFKERDLKATVRSLSPLVFRVVRLIIHSLLITGSSLFPEREEEYKALFHKSMDTSSITNLHEYLLSHIRNDWSIIVELLGENNEEKASVLLFNILELFSYSSKQMELKRKSNTKQPGVASRDLSTKSGRNAWENHFNGCVSMVVENATKKYQLYFKQLDNFQKRSHDPVTNVLLFSPESTSQPILPLTDPISQLWNIKVPITYEQFKLAFINDRVEQKYPILNLFIQNEPMLYATRYIPHVIKWQKLIMSTFSRRIDRHYARTRTVRDVLSEFNSAMALSPVILQMGSDKKASIEKLFEGWAKAFNHSWKFIDRYKCLPLPNWCRNIVMTKDTPLSFSIPDETGQDEGICSLAVTQFLIDKHNEVIEKVGKLFNKNVENTPIEISSRFVSKHHLIVFNIEEELVSVIAESKLNEPTLTSNNTNGDKQKSSARHKFDYERIEQFILTKYLSGKPKIKLELEGFLFLNETRYSTGFGDQIGGPVSELKRKIKQVEIPTDIKQAIILEMRANETSLDIIQACLRQVEECISFLQAISSSNNLEDVEKMSITDYLHNILLVDPSTTSNQPLCNISNIMIHVKLCHLLSLWQLLENELSPGSTIESSIISNRYKRAIPSSLLNHLKEFKEKLSLTDLSILTCSIKELLLSYFTNETLDSEIPLKQMLEITPAVENMAQVSKQTDNADSNSGGKKLGDFKWLQLLSDELKTAHLFEDFLLTILTKKIRIQSLHVTSSLSFDFTAPFDVAISYNCNCILINDQGTQTIEVFDLKTRKHTNSLSVENFFPNYLCIEENYDGHGRDALLIGREKPTVPTMTYSVCKIDLHEFLSNGDLSIPFIWENKLFTRAPLGMCIVTKAQRELVVCDPGNCFLRVLNLKTGELTRNIEIGLEPCDVCVVSDEELVVSWAYSKAVVKVIAKKNSEAADLYLLCGDRSRLEHFVEAYSVIFDSQNNQFIVSDPEFNTSNYSKDPKGMLQLFSRQRRPVKEYGNSSSRDSLLKFPKGLCLHRETHELFVCDFGDAHVLIIE
;
A
#
# COMPACT_ATOMS: atom_id res chain seq x y z
N MET A 1 -5.67 4.47 49.83
CA MET A 1 -6.03 3.43 48.85
C MET A 1 -7.37 2.79 49.17
N THR A 2 -7.49 1.99 50.23
CA THR A 2 -8.73 1.24 50.56
C THR A 2 -9.97 2.14 50.66
N ILE A 3 -9.85 3.33 51.26
CA ILE A 3 -10.95 4.31 51.32
C ILE A 3 -11.38 4.76 49.92
N LYS A 4 -10.43 5.10 49.03
CA LYS A 4 -10.70 5.58 47.67
C LYS A 4 -11.41 4.52 46.81
N PHE A 5 -11.00 3.25 46.94
CA PHE A 5 -11.69 2.11 46.33
C PHE A 5 -13.08 1.88 46.93
N ALA A 6 -13.22 1.93 48.25
CA ALA A 6 -14.50 1.70 48.93
C ALA A 6 -15.53 2.81 48.67
N THR A 7 -15.08 4.07 48.53
CA THR A 7 -15.95 5.23 48.26
C THR A 7 -16.11 5.50 46.77
N ASN A 8 -15.56 4.66 45.88
CA ASN A 8 -15.52 4.86 44.44
C ASN A 8 -15.05 6.28 44.03
N ALA A 9 -14.09 6.84 44.77
CA ALA A 9 -13.63 8.22 44.62
C ALA A 9 -12.54 8.34 43.54
N PHE A 10 -12.83 7.85 42.34
CA PHE A 10 -12.01 8.01 41.14
C PHE A 10 -12.75 8.89 40.12
N ASP A 11 -12.02 9.49 39.18
CA ASP A 11 -12.63 10.25 38.10
C ASP A 11 -13.45 9.32 37.19
N GLU A 12 -14.54 9.83 36.60
CA GLU A 12 -15.45 9.01 35.76
C GLU A 12 -14.75 8.32 34.58
N ASN A 13 -13.67 8.92 34.08
CA ASN A 13 -12.86 8.37 32.98
C ASN A 13 -11.81 7.35 33.46
N ASN A 14 -11.68 7.10 34.76
CA ASN A 14 -10.70 6.17 35.32
C ASN A 14 -11.22 4.73 35.28
N PHE A 15 -10.34 3.78 34.94
CA PHE A 15 -10.66 2.34 34.97
C PHE A 15 -11.23 1.85 36.30
N PHE A 16 -10.85 2.45 37.43
CA PHE A 16 -11.33 2.06 38.75
C PHE A 16 -12.68 2.67 39.14
N TYR A 17 -13.26 3.55 38.33
CA TYR A 17 -14.58 4.11 38.58
C TYR A 17 -15.68 3.12 38.19
N LEU A 18 -16.47 2.70 39.16
CA LEU A 18 -17.56 1.73 38.96
C LEU A 18 -18.90 2.45 38.82
N SER A 19 -19.60 2.22 37.71
CA SER A 19 -20.98 2.67 37.46
C SER A 19 -21.94 1.48 37.23
N GLU A 20 -23.25 1.73 37.19
CA GLU A 20 -24.26 0.70 36.87
C GLU A 20 -24.06 0.06 35.49
N ASN A 21 -23.36 0.75 34.57
CA ASN A 21 -23.06 0.27 33.22
C ASN A 21 -21.74 -0.52 33.12
N THR A 22 -21.07 -0.78 34.24
CA THR A 22 -19.77 -1.48 34.21
C THR A 22 -19.95 -2.95 33.85
N SER A 23 -19.22 -3.41 32.83
CA SER A 23 -19.26 -4.82 32.42
C SER A 23 -18.71 -5.75 33.50
N LEU A 24 -19.22 -6.99 33.53
CA LEU A 24 -18.75 -8.03 34.45
C LEU A 24 -17.25 -8.36 34.26
N GLU A 25 -16.76 -8.28 33.03
CA GLU A 25 -15.34 -8.46 32.69
C GLU A 25 -14.48 -7.38 33.35
N ASN A 26 -14.87 -6.10 33.24
CA ASN A 26 -14.15 -5.01 33.90
C ASN A 26 -14.21 -5.14 35.42
N LEU A 27 -15.35 -5.55 35.99
CA LEU A 27 -15.45 -5.82 37.44
C LEU A 27 -14.49 -6.92 37.91
N THR A 28 -14.37 -8.00 37.12
CA THR A 28 -13.45 -9.10 37.42
C THR A 28 -12.00 -8.63 37.39
N LEU A 29 -11.62 -7.84 36.38
CA LEU A 29 -10.28 -7.24 36.31
C LEU A 29 -10.00 -6.29 37.50
N VAL A 30 -10.96 -5.45 37.88
CA VAL A 30 -10.83 -4.58 39.07
C VAL A 30 -10.62 -5.41 40.34
N HIS A 31 -11.35 -6.52 40.51
CA HIS A 31 -11.14 -7.43 41.64
C HIS A 31 -9.73 -8.04 41.63
N ILE A 32 -9.25 -8.49 40.47
CA ILE A 32 -7.90 -9.05 40.34
C ILE A 32 -6.83 -8.03 40.72
N VAL A 33 -6.92 -6.82 40.15
CA VAL A 33 -6.00 -5.72 40.44
C VAL A 33 -6.03 -5.36 41.93
N HIS A 34 -7.22 -5.29 42.54
CA HIS A 34 -7.39 -5.02 43.96
C HIS A 34 -6.73 -6.08 44.84
N HIS A 35 -6.87 -7.36 44.50
CA HIS A 35 -6.22 -8.47 45.22
C HIS A 35 -4.69 -8.39 45.11
N ILE A 36 -4.15 -8.11 43.93
CA ILE A 36 -2.70 -7.92 43.73
C ILE A 36 -2.18 -6.79 44.61
N CYS A 37 -2.89 -5.66 44.63
CA CYS A 37 -2.53 -4.51 45.47
C CYS A 37 -2.61 -4.80 46.97
N SER A 38 -3.66 -5.53 47.39
CA SER A 38 -3.81 -5.95 48.79
C SER A 38 -2.64 -6.81 49.25
N ILE A 39 -2.14 -7.67 48.36
CA ILE A 39 -0.99 -8.52 48.65
C ILE A 39 0.30 -7.70 48.68
N ALA A 40 0.47 -6.73 47.77
CA ALA A 40 1.59 -5.77 47.80
C ALA A 40 1.68 -5.02 49.14
N LEU A 41 0.54 -4.59 49.68
CA LEU A 41 0.46 -3.96 51.00
C LEU A 41 0.79 -4.93 52.14
N SER A 42 0.27 -6.17 52.06
CA SER A 42 0.46 -7.19 53.11
C SER A 42 1.87 -7.78 53.18
N ASN A 43 2.64 -7.65 52.09
CA ASN A 43 3.96 -8.26 51.92
C ASN A 43 5.11 -7.26 52.00
N PHE A 44 4.89 -5.98 52.33
CA PHE A 44 5.95 -4.97 52.38
C PHE A 44 7.20 -5.42 53.16
N SER A 45 7.01 -6.10 54.29
CA SER A 45 8.13 -6.61 55.09
C SER A 45 8.85 -7.78 54.43
N SER A 46 8.14 -8.62 53.66
CA SER A 46 8.60 -9.90 53.11
C SER A 46 9.11 -9.83 51.68
N ASP A 47 8.58 -8.90 50.89
CA ASP A 47 8.95 -8.62 49.52
C ASP A 47 8.62 -7.15 49.21
N GLN A 48 9.67 -6.33 49.15
CA GLN A 48 9.52 -4.89 48.91
C GLN A 48 9.20 -4.58 47.44
N PHE A 49 9.43 -5.51 46.53
CA PHE A 49 9.28 -5.28 45.09
C PHE A 49 7.91 -4.72 44.71
N TRP A 50 6.82 -5.35 45.18
CA TRP A 50 5.46 -4.97 44.79
C TRP A 50 5.06 -3.62 45.36
N TRP A 51 5.51 -3.34 46.58
CA TRP A 51 5.25 -2.06 47.25
C TRP A 51 6.02 -0.93 46.58
N MET A 52 7.29 -1.15 46.22
CA MET A 52 8.11 -0.15 45.53
C MET A 52 7.54 0.20 44.15
N LEU A 53 7.04 -0.78 43.39
CA LEU A 53 6.35 -0.50 42.12
C LEU A 53 5.07 0.34 42.29
N LEU A 54 4.34 0.16 43.40
CA LEU A 54 3.07 0.82 43.66
C LEU A 54 3.23 2.25 44.23
N PHE A 55 4.25 2.50 45.06
CA PHE A 55 4.40 3.77 45.79
C PHE A 55 5.69 4.55 45.47
N GLU A 56 6.74 3.89 44.99
CA GLU A 56 8.06 4.51 44.74
C GLU A 56 8.66 4.05 43.39
N PRO A 57 8.00 4.30 42.25
CA PRO A 57 8.41 3.79 40.95
C PRO A 57 9.83 4.24 40.53
N LEU A 58 10.25 5.45 40.91
CA LEU A 58 11.59 5.97 40.60
C LEU A 58 12.72 5.09 41.14
N SER A 59 12.53 4.46 42.30
CA SER A 59 13.52 3.57 42.92
C SER A 59 13.76 2.28 42.11
N MET A 60 12.87 1.98 41.16
CA MET A 60 12.89 0.79 40.31
C MET A 60 13.51 1.04 38.93
N LYS A 61 13.81 2.30 38.58
CA LYS A 61 14.38 2.70 37.28
C LYS A 61 15.72 2.03 36.96
N ASP A 62 16.59 1.92 37.96
CA ASP A 62 17.94 1.33 37.80
C ASP A 62 18.01 -0.13 38.28
N LYS A 63 16.86 -0.81 38.46
CA LYS A 63 16.78 -2.20 38.91
C LYS A 63 16.33 -3.14 37.79
N TYR A 64 16.69 -4.41 37.90
CA TYR A 64 16.29 -5.46 36.95
C TYR A 64 14.90 -5.99 37.29
N LEU A 65 13.88 -5.49 36.60
CA LEU A 65 12.51 -5.96 36.80
C LEU A 65 12.34 -7.41 36.32
N PRO A 66 11.58 -8.25 37.06
CA PRO A 66 11.17 -9.58 36.61
C PRO A 66 10.43 -9.52 35.26
N SER A 67 10.47 -10.62 34.50
CA SER A 67 9.83 -10.80 33.18
C SER A 67 10.25 -9.83 32.06
N ILE A 68 11.21 -8.92 32.28
CA ILE A 68 11.77 -8.08 31.22
C ILE A 68 12.75 -8.89 30.35
N THR A 69 12.57 -8.84 29.03
CA THR A 69 13.48 -9.39 28.01
C THR A 69 13.88 -8.33 27.00
N ASP A 70 15.13 -8.42 26.55
CA ASP A 70 15.59 -7.80 25.32
C ASP A 70 15.18 -8.67 24.10
N ASP A 71 13.85 -8.71 23.87
CA ASP A 71 13.07 -9.64 23.02
C ASP A 71 13.65 -9.94 21.62
N ALA A 72 14.53 -9.09 21.09
CA ALA A 72 15.20 -9.35 19.81
C ALA A 72 16.01 -10.66 19.83
N ARG A 73 16.62 -11.02 20.96
CA ARG A 73 17.49 -12.21 21.05
C ARG A 73 16.69 -13.51 21.09
N SER A 74 15.64 -13.57 21.91
CA SER A 74 14.85 -14.77 22.14
C SER A 74 14.03 -15.19 20.92
N GLN A 75 13.46 -14.21 20.19
CA GLN A 75 12.75 -14.47 18.94
C GLN A 75 13.70 -15.01 17.86
N VAL A 76 14.90 -14.42 17.73
CA VAL A 76 15.92 -14.86 16.76
C VAL A 76 16.47 -16.26 17.11
N ILE A 77 16.74 -16.53 18.39
CA ILE A 77 17.19 -17.84 18.87
C ILE A 77 16.13 -18.92 18.62
N ASN A 78 14.86 -18.67 18.98
CA ASN A 78 13.80 -19.65 18.76
C ASN A 78 13.53 -19.90 17.27
N THR A 79 13.62 -18.87 16.43
CA THR A 79 13.42 -18.98 14.98
C THR A 79 14.51 -19.82 14.31
N ILE A 80 15.77 -19.63 14.70
CA ILE A 80 16.91 -20.29 14.06
C ILE A 80 17.20 -21.68 14.66
N ASN A 81 16.99 -21.89 15.97
CA ASN A 81 17.10 -23.23 16.57
C ASN A 81 16.05 -24.20 15.99
N ASN A 82 14.83 -23.72 15.72
CA ASN A 82 13.79 -24.52 15.07
C ASN A 82 14.12 -24.86 13.59
N SER A 83 15.07 -24.15 12.98
CA SER A 83 15.56 -24.39 11.61
C SER A 83 16.94 -25.04 11.57
N GLY A 84 17.51 -25.43 12.72
CA GLY A 84 18.78 -26.14 12.82
C GLY A 84 20.04 -25.30 12.60
N GLY A 85 19.94 -23.96 12.61
CA GLY A 85 21.08 -23.06 12.43
C GLY A 85 21.83 -22.76 13.73
N ILE A 86 23.10 -22.35 13.62
CA ILE A 86 23.95 -21.93 14.74
C ILE A 86 24.04 -20.40 14.75
N ILE A 87 23.71 -19.75 15.88
CA ILE A 87 23.88 -18.31 16.08
C ILE A 87 24.90 -18.06 17.18
N ASN A 88 25.82 -17.11 16.95
CA ASN A 88 26.55 -16.48 18.03
C ASN A 88 26.32 -14.97 18.06
N TRP A 89 26.41 -14.40 19.25
CA TRP A 89 26.19 -13.00 19.49
C TRP A 89 27.49 -12.30 19.85
N TYR A 90 27.60 -11.04 19.47
CA TYR A 90 28.77 -10.21 19.63
C TYR A 90 28.38 -8.82 20.11
N ARG A 91 29.33 -8.11 20.70
CA ARG A 91 29.18 -6.75 21.23
C ARG A 91 30.23 -5.86 20.58
N CYS A 92 29.84 -4.68 20.11
CA CYS A 92 30.80 -3.67 19.65
C CYS A 92 31.50 -3.00 20.85
N SER A 93 32.57 -2.25 20.60
CA SER A 93 33.35 -1.56 21.64
C SER A 93 32.57 -0.52 22.46
N LYS A 94 31.39 -0.08 22.00
CA LYS A 94 30.47 0.78 22.76
C LYS A 94 29.32 0.03 23.47
N GLY A 95 29.25 -1.29 23.34
CA GLY A 95 28.27 -2.09 24.07
C GLY A 95 27.05 -2.54 23.27
N HIS A 96 26.88 -2.08 22.03
CA HIS A 96 25.76 -2.46 21.17
C HIS A 96 25.90 -3.91 20.68
N VAL A 97 24.79 -4.63 20.66
CA VAL A 97 24.76 -6.08 20.47
C VAL A 97 24.35 -6.40 19.03
N TYR A 98 25.03 -7.35 18.41
CA TYR A 98 24.72 -7.87 17.08
C TYR A 98 24.87 -9.40 17.06
N PHE A 99 24.31 -10.06 16.05
CA PHE A 99 24.42 -11.51 15.90
C PHE A 99 24.99 -11.87 14.54
N ILE A 100 25.54 -13.09 14.47
CA ILE A 100 26.04 -13.70 13.24
C ILE A 100 25.37 -15.07 13.14
N ASP A 101 24.76 -15.33 11.99
CA ASP A 101 24.05 -16.56 11.68
C ASP A 101 24.93 -17.56 10.89
N LEU A 102 24.30 -18.58 10.29
CA LEU A 102 24.94 -19.69 9.55
C LEU A 102 25.91 -20.52 10.42
N CYS A 103 27.20 -20.19 10.38
CA CYS A 103 28.24 -20.83 11.19
C CYS A 103 28.45 -20.14 12.55
N GLY A 104 27.83 -18.97 12.76
CA GLY A 104 27.96 -18.17 13.95
C GLY A 104 29.33 -17.52 14.15
N LEU A 105 30.16 -17.40 13.11
CA LEU A 105 31.48 -16.78 13.20
C LEU A 105 31.64 -15.71 12.10
N PRO A 106 32.33 -14.59 12.40
CA PRO A 106 32.41 -13.44 11.50
C PRO A 106 33.28 -13.73 10.27
N LEU A 107 32.68 -13.57 9.08
CA LEU A 107 33.36 -13.65 7.78
C LEU A 107 33.52 -12.30 7.10
N GLU A 108 32.71 -11.31 7.49
CA GLU A 108 32.68 -9.98 6.91
C GLU A 108 32.71 -8.90 8.00
N GLN A 109 33.29 -7.74 7.66
CA GLN A 109 33.31 -6.55 8.52
C GLN A 109 32.20 -5.59 8.08
N ALA A 110 31.51 -4.99 9.05
CA ALA A 110 30.47 -3.99 8.82
C ALA A 110 30.61 -2.84 9.85
N GLN A 111 29.77 -1.81 9.73
CA GLN A 111 29.72 -0.72 10.73
C GLN A 111 28.52 -0.91 11.67
N CYS A 112 28.71 -0.62 12.96
CA CYS A 112 27.65 -0.69 13.95
C CYS A 112 26.55 0.34 13.60
N PRO A 113 25.28 -0.06 13.46
CA PRO A 113 24.20 0.87 13.10
C PRO A 113 23.95 1.93 14.18
N GLU A 114 24.30 1.65 15.45
CA GLU A 114 24.07 2.56 16.56
C GLU A 114 25.24 3.52 16.83
N CYS A 115 26.49 3.11 16.62
CA CYS A 115 27.66 3.95 16.92
C CYS A 115 28.68 4.15 15.79
N GLY A 116 28.50 3.50 14.64
CA GLY A 116 29.41 3.59 13.49
C GLY A 116 30.76 2.89 13.66
N LEU A 117 31.06 2.29 14.82
CA LEU A 117 32.31 1.56 15.06
C LEU A 117 32.31 0.20 14.35
N PRO A 118 33.47 -0.34 13.95
CA PRO A 118 33.56 -1.59 13.19
C PRO A 118 33.00 -2.78 13.99
N ILE A 119 32.10 -3.54 13.35
CA ILE A 119 31.51 -4.80 13.82
C ILE A 119 31.85 -5.95 12.85
N GLY A 120 31.64 -7.20 13.25
CA GLY A 120 32.01 -8.36 12.44
C GLY A 120 33.50 -8.70 12.55
N GLY A 121 34.11 -9.16 11.46
CA GLY A 121 35.47 -9.69 11.42
C GLY A 121 35.79 -10.42 10.11
N SER A 122 36.92 -11.11 10.03
CA SER A 122 37.35 -11.86 8.84
C SER A 122 37.91 -13.20 9.23
N ASP A 123 37.82 -14.20 8.36
CA ASP A 123 38.35 -15.56 8.59
C ASP A 123 37.87 -16.21 9.91
N HIS A 124 36.60 -16.01 10.27
CA HIS A 124 35.99 -16.46 11.52
C HIS A 124 36.56 -15.81 12.80
N VAL A 125 37.39 -14.76 12.65
CA VAL A 125 37.98 -14.01 13.76
C VAL A 125 37.24 -12.68 13.91
N PRO A 126 36.61 -12.39 15.06
CA PRO A 126 35.98 -11.09 15.29
C PRO A 126 37.02 -9.98 15.27
N HIS A 127 36.62 -8.81 14.80
CA HIS A 127 37.40 -7.59 14.91
C HIS A 127 37.83 -7.39 16.37
N TYR A 128 39.07 -6.96 16.60
CA TYR A 128 39.71 -6.95 17.94
C TYR A 128 38.95 -6.13 19.00
N SER A 129 38.09 -5.22 18.56
CA SER A 129 37.26 -4.36 19.40
C SER A 129 35.92 -4.99 19.77
N ASN A 130 35.64 -6.21 19.33
CA ASN A 130 34.36 -6.88 19.48
C ASN A 130 34.47 -8.08 20.40
N ASP A 131 33.53 -8.18 21.33
CA ASP A 131 33.49 -9.27 22.30
C ASP A 131 32.40 -10.27 21.92
N LYS A 132 32.73 -11.57 21.93
CA LYS A 132 31.73 -12.64 21.79
C LYS A 132 30.92 -12.75 23.08
N ILE A 133 29.60 -12.58 22.96
CA ILE A 133 28.65 -12.70 24.08
C ILE A 133 28.36 -14.18 24.30
N LYS A 134 28.55 -14.65 25.53
CA LYS A 134 28.21 -16.04 25.89
C LYS A 134 26.70 -16.24 25.78
N HIS A 135 26.25 -17.41 25.35
CA HIS A 135 24.82 -17.70 25.14
C HIS A 135 23.97 -17.52 26.43
N GLU A 136 24.59 -17.62 27.59
CA GLU A 136 23.97 -17.49 28.92
C GLU A 136 24.07 -16.08 29.52
N GLU A 137 24.68 -15.12 28.82
CA GLU A 137 24.85 -13.76 29.33
C GLU A 137 23.52 -13.01 29.27
N ASP A 138 22.93 -12.72 30.43
CA ASP A 138 21.69 -11.96 30.56
C ASP A 138 21.93 -10.49 30.20
N LEU A 139 21.29 -10.00 29.15
CA LEU A 139 21.41 -8.63 28.64
C LEU A 139 20.22 -7.73 29.01
N ALA A 140 19.30 -8.19 29.87
CA ALA A 140 18.10 -7.42 30.19
C ALA A 140 18.44 -6.00 30.68
N PRO A 141 17.76 -4.96 30.14
CA PRO A 141 17.94 -3.59 30.62
C PRO A 141 17.41 -3.43 32.05
N THR A 142 17.84 -2.36 32.71
CA THR A 142 17.21 -1.90 33.96
C THR A 142 15.95 -1.09 33.67
N GLY A 143 15.02 -1.06 34.61
CA GLY A 143 13.74 -0.37 34.44
C GLY A 143 12.73 -1.18 33.63
N TYR A 144 11.69 -0.49 33.17
CA TYR A 144 10.56 -1.12 32.48
C TYR A 144 10.73 -1.06 30.95
N ALA A 145 10.85 -2.22 30.31
CA ALA A 145 11.06 -2.37 28.87
C ALA A 145 10.14 -3.47 28.30
N VAL A 146 8.95 -3.09 27.82
CA VAL A 146 7.90 -4.02 27.34
C VAL A 146 7.28 -3.47 26.06
N TYR A 147 7.24 -4.21 24.96
CA TYR A 147 6.66 -3.73 23.69
C TYR A 147 5.15 -3.52 23.79
N GLU A 148 4.53 -2.88 22.79
CA GLU A 148 3.07 -2.71 22.72
C GLU A 148 2.31 -4.04 22.75
N TYR A 149 1.17 -4.08 23.45
CA TYR A 149 0.40 -5.30 23.75
C TYR A 149 0.11 -6.20 22.52
N PHE A 150 -0.11 -5.63 21.33
CA PHE A 150 -0.44 -6.38 20.12
C PHE A 150 0.77 -7.15 19.54
N LYS A 151 2.00 -6.74 19.86
CA LYS A 151 3.24 -7.47 19.53
C LYS A 151 3.47 -8.65 20.48
N GLU A 152 2.80 -8.66 21.63
CA GLU A 152 3.06 -9.58 22.73
C GLU A 152 2.00 -10.68 22.89
N ARG A 153 1.32 -11.10 21.82
CA ARG A 153 0.25 -12.11 21.89
C ARG A 153 0.73 -13.58 21.80
N ASP A 154 2.04 -13.83 21.82
CA ASP A 154 2.53 -15.22 21.77
C ASP A 154 2.21 -15.98 23.08
N LEU A 155 1.38 -17.01 22.96
CA LEU A 155 0.98 -17.94 24.03
C LEU A 155 2.17 -18.73 24.59
N LYS A 156 3.20 -18.98 23.78
CA LYS A 156 4.38 -19.77 24.17
C LYS A 156 5.58 -18.91 24.53
N ALA A 157 5.39 -17.59 24.62
CA ALA A 157 6.45 -16.68 25.04
C ALA A 157 6.98 -17.09 26.40
N THR A 158 8.30 -17.32 26.46
CA THR A 158 9.02 -17.66 27.69
C THR A 158 10.24 -16.78 27.82
N VAL A 159 10.63 -16.53 29.06
CA VAL A 159 11.77 -15.68 29.39
C VAL A 159 12.66 -16.45 30.35
N ARG A 160 13.92 -16.67 29.95
CA ARG A 160 14.89 -17.41 30.76
C ARG A 160 14.31 -18.79 31.15
N SER A 161 14.16 -19.07 32.45
CA SER A 161 13.61 -20.30 33.01
C SER A 161 12.12 -20.20 33.38
N LEU A 162 11.43 -19.12 33.00
CA LEU A 162 10.01 -18.93 33.31
C LEU A 162 9.12 -19.70 32.33
N SER A 163 8.12 -20.40 32.86
CA SER A 163 7.04 -20.96 32.04
C SER A 163 6.16 -19.84 31.45
N PRO A 164 5.43 -20.10 30.34
CA PRO A 164 4.59 -19.07 29.71
C PRO A 164 3.56 -18.47 30.67
N LEU A 165 2.97 -19.31 31.53
CA LEU A 165 2.02 -18.88 32.55
C LEU A 165 2.68 -17.94 33.57
N VAL A 166 3.85 -18.31 34.08
CA VAL A 166 4.55 -17.51 35.08
C VAL A 166 4.95 -16.16 34.52
N PHE A 167 5.48 -16.15 33.30
CA PHE A 167 5.84 -14.93 32.58
C PHE A 167 4.65 -13.96 32.48
N ARG A 168 3.47 -14.46 32.09
CA ARG A 168 2.24 -13.64 31.95
C ARG A 168 1.69 -13.17 33.29
N VAL A 169 1.69 -14.02 34.31
CA VAL A 169 1.24 -13.64 35.65
C VAL A 169 2.12 -12.54 36.25
N VAL A 170 3.44 -12.62 36.06
CA VAL A 170 4.36 -11.57 36.53
C VAL A 170 4.09 -10.24 35.80
N ARG A 171 3.85 -10.27 34.48
CA ARG A 171 3.47 -9.07 33.72
C ARG A 171 2.15 -8.47 34.18
N LEU A 172 1.12 -9.30 34.37
CA LEU A 172 -0.16 -8.88 34.93
C LEU A 172 0.03 -8.17 36.28
N ILE A 173 0.89 -8.70 37.16
CA ILE A 173 1.21 -8.06 38.46
C ILE A 173 1.87 -6.69 38.26
N ILE A 174 2.90 -6.59 37.42
CA ILE A 174 3.61 -5.33 37.17
C ILE A 174 2.64 -4.29 36.61
N HIS A 175 1.89 -4.61 35.55
CA HIS A 175 0.94 -3.69 34.93
C HIS A 175 -0.17 -3.25 35.91
N SER A 176 -0.68 -4.19 36.71
CA SER A 176 -1.70 -3.92 37.74
C SER A 176 -1.21 -2.94 38.81
N LEU A 177 0.05 -3.07 39.24
CA LEU A 177 0.62 -2.16 40.24
C LEU A 177 0.90 -0.77 39.65
N LEU A 178 1.42 -0.70 38.42
CA LEU A 178 1.70 0.56 37.73
C LEU A 178 0.42 1.37 37.45
N ILE A 179 -0.64 0.74 36.92
CA ILE A 179 -1.90 1.45 36.64
C ILE A 179 -2.57 1.92 37.94
N THR A 180 -2.44 1.14 39.01
CA THR A 180 -3.01 1.52 40.31
C THR A 180 -2.22 2.67 40.92
N GLY A 181 -0.89 2.64 40.85
CA GLY A 181 -0.03 3.71 41.31
C GLY A 181 -0.32 5.04 40.60
N SER A 182 -0.40 5.01 39.26
CA SER A 182 -0.71 6.21 38.47
C SER A 182 -2.13 6.74 38.76
N SER A 183 -3.12 5.86 38.93
CA SER A 183 -4.51 6.26 39.26
C SER A 183 -4.68 6.79 40.69
N LEU A 184 -3.84 6.34 41.63
CA LEU A 184 -3.86 6.83 43.01
C LEU A 184 -3.17 8.18 43.14
N PHE A 185 -2.11 8.41 42.35
CA PHE A 185 -1.30 9.63 42.38
C PHE A 185 -1.16 10.25 40.97
N PRO A 186 -2.23 10.82 40.40
CA PRO A 186 -2.19 11.43 39.06
C PRO A 186 -1.13 12.53 38.92
N GLU A 187 -0.88 13.29 39.99
CA GLU A 187 0.15 14.34 40.05
C GLU A 187 1.58 13.81 39.82
N ARG A 188 1.79 12.50 39.99
CA ARG A 188 3.09 11.82 39.84
C ARG A 188 3.18 10.97 38.58
N GLU A 189 2.30 11.16 37.60
CA GLU A 189 2.29 10.36 36.37
C GLU A 189 3.67 10.32 35.67
N GLU A 190 4.39 11.45 35.68
CA GLU A 190 5.74 11.55 35.11
C GLU A 190 6.78 10.69 35.84
N GLU A 191 6.60 10.39 37.13
CA GLU A 191 7.46 9.46 37.87
C GLU A 191 7.27 8.01 37.37
N TYR A 192 6.04 7.65 37.01
CA TYR A 192 5.73 6.34 36.43
C TYR A 192 6.22 6.23 34.98
N LYS A 193 6.13 7.31 34.18
CA LYS A 193 6.73 7.35 32.84
C LYS A 193 8.26 7.28 32.89
N ALA A 194 8.90 7.87 33.89
CA ALA A 194 10.35 7.84 34.05
C ALA A 194 10.93 6.45 34.37
N LEU A 195 10.10 5.47 34.73
CA LEU A 195 10.48 4.06 34.90
C LEU A 195 10.78 3.38 33.55
N PHE A 196 10.19 3.86 32.45
CA PHE A 196 10.33 3.27 31.13
C PHE A 196 11.78 3.44 30.64
N HIS A 197 12.32 2.38 30.04
CA HIS A 197 13.68 2.38 29.56
C HIS A 197 13.87 3.36 28.38
N LYS A 198 15.03 4.01 28.29
CA LYS A 198 15.33 5.05 27.28
C LYS A 198 15.26 4.57 25.83
N SER A 199 15.37 3.27 25.60
CA SER A 199 15.25 2.67 24.26
C SER A 199 13.81 2.53 23.79
N MET A 200 12.83 2.76 24.66
CA MET A 200 11.43 2.80 24.29
C MET A 200 11.08 4.17 23.74
N ASP A 201 10.36 4.19 22.62
CA ASP A 201 9.78 5.43 22.09
C ASP A 201 8.58 5.86 22.95
N THR A 202 8.86 6.49 24.08
CA THR A 202 7.84 7.01 25.00
C THR A 202 7.02 8.15 24.39
N SER A 203 7.42 8.69 23.22
CA SER A 203 6.66 9.73 22.53
C SER A 203 5.37 9.20 21.87
N SER A 204 5.31 7.89 21.60
CA SER A 204 4.13 7.21 21.07
C SER A 204 3.05 6.94 22.13
N ILE A 205 3.41 6.97 23.43
CA ILE A 205 2.49 6.71 24.55
C ILE A 205 1.79 8.02 24.93
N THR A 206 0.69 8.35 24.23
CA THR A 206 -0.13 9.53 24.53
C THR A 206 -0.90 9.42 25.84
N ASN A 207 -1.32 8.20 26.22
CA ASN A 207 -2.06 7.93 27.46
C ASN A 207 -1.51 6.68 28.18
N LEU A 208 -0.86 6.88 29.32
CA LEU A 208 -0.28 5.79 30.13
C LEU A 208 -1.33 4.81 30.66
N HIS A 209 -2.52 5.29 31.03
CA HIS A 209 -3.60 4.46 31.56
C HIS A 209 -4.14 3.51 30.50
N GLU A 210 -4.35 4.02 29.27
CA GLU A 210 -4.83 3.21 28.15
C GLU A 210 -3.80 2.15 27.73
N TYR A 211 -2.52 2.52 27.72
CA TYR A 211 -1.41 1.61 27.46
C TYR A 211 -1.40 0.45 28.46
N LEU A 212 -1.35 0.75 29.77
CA LEU A 212 -1.29 -0.27 30.82
C LEU A 212 -2.57 -1.13 30.85
N LEU A 213 -3.74 -0.54 30.63
CA LEU A 213 -5.01 -1.27 30.62
C LEU A 213 -5.08 -2.26 29.44
N SER A 214 -4.62 -1.86 28.26
CA SER A 214 -4.56 -2.75 27.09
C SER A 214 -3.63 -3.94 27.33
N HIS A 215 -2.51 -3.72 28.03
CA HIS A 215 -1.62 -4.78 28.48
C HIS A 215 -2.29 -5.73 29.50
N ILE A 216 -2.99 -5.20 30.50
CA ILE A 216 -3.71 -6.01 31.49
C ILE A 216 -4.75 -6.91 30.82
N ARG A 217 -5.55 -6.37 29.89
CA ARG A 217 -6.56 -7.14 29.14
C ARG A 217 -5.91 -8.25 28.32
N ASN A 218 -4.83 -7.94 27.61
CA ASN A 218 -4.09 -8.92 26.82
C ASN A 218 -3.49 -10.04 27.70
N ASP A 219 -2.80 -9.67 28.79
CA ASP A 219 -2.20 -10.65 29.70
C ASP A 219 -3.26 -11.52 30.39
N TRP A 220 -4.40 -10.95 30.79
CA TRP A 220 -5.51 -11.71 31.37
C TRP A 220 -6.10 -12.71 30.38
N SER A 221 -6.37 -12.28 29.15
CA SER A 221 -6.86 -13.17 28.08
C SER A 221 -5.92 -14.35 27.85
N ILE A 222 -4.60 -14.11 27.82
CA ILE A 222 -3.59 -15.15 27.65
C ILE A 222 -3.55 -16.09 28.87
N ILE A 223 -3.66 -15.56 30.10
CA ILE A 223 -3.68 -16.38 31.32
C ILE A 223 -4.90 -17.32 31.34
N VAL A 224 -6.08 -16.81 30.96
CA VAL A 224 -7.32 -17.60 30.87
C VAL A 224 -7.16 -18.74 29.84
N GLU A 225 -6.51 -18.47 28.71
CA GLU A 225 -6.22 -19.47 27.69
C GLU A 225 -5.19 -20.51 28.17
N LEU A 226 -4.11 -20.07 28.83
CA LEU A 226 -3.03 -20.93 29.33
C LEU A 226 -3.45 -21.87 30.47
N LEU A 227 -4.39 -21.44 31.32
CA LEU A 227 -4.91 -22.26 32.42
C LEU A 227 -5.97 -23.28 31.97
N GLY A 228 -6.42 -23.19 30.71
CA GLY A 228 -7.39 -24.09 30.10
C GLY A 228 -8.82 -23.88 30.59
N GLU A 229 -9.79 -24.22 29.74
CA GLU A 229 -11.24 -24.15 29.96
C GLU A 229 -11.93 -22.80 29.71
N ASN A 230 -11.21 -21.76 29.26
CA ASN A 230 -11.76 -20.41 28.99
C ASN A 230 -12.69 -19.90 30.10
N ASN A 231 -12.39 -20.28 31.34
CA ASN A 231 -13.22 -20.02 32.49
C ASN A 231 -12.51 -19.01 33.39
N GLU A 232 -12.95 -17.76 33.28
CA GLU A 232 -12.37 -16.63 34.04
C GLU A 232 -12.45 -16.83 35.55
N GLU A 233 -13.50 -17.48 36.05
CA GLU A 233 -13.68 -17.74 37.48
C GLU A 233 -12.61 -18.72 38.00
N LYS A 234 -12.39 -19.83 37.27
CA LYS A 234 -11.33 -20.79 37.60
C LYS A 234 -9.94 -20.16 37.51
N ALA A 235 -9.67 -19.39 36.46
CA ALA A 235 -8.42 -18.67 36.31
C ALA A 235 -8.19 -17.71 37.50
N SER A 236 -9.23 -16.99 37.93
CA SER A 236 -9.19 -16.07 39.07
C SER A 236 -8.87 -16.80 40.38
N VAL A 237 -9.51 -17.96 40.62
CA VAL A 237 -9.26 -18.80 41.80
C VAL A 237 -7.82 -19.28 41.86
N LEU A 238 -7.26 -19.75 40.74
CA LEU A 238 -5.85 -20.16 40.71
C LEU A 238 -4.91 -18.98 40.93
N LEU A 239 -5.17 -17.85 40.28
CA LEU A 239 -4.37 -16.64 40.47
C LEU A 239 -4.36 -16.22 41.95
N PHE A 240 -5.51 -16.18 42.62
CA PHE A 240 -5.56 -15.83 44.04
C PHE A 240 -4.81 -16.83 44.93
N ASN A 241 -4.92 -18.14 44.65
CA ASN A 241 -4.14 -19.16 45.36
C ASN A 241 -2.62 -19.02 45.12
N ILE A 242 -2.20 -18.65 43.91
CA ILE A 242 -0.79 -18.36 43.58
C ILE A 242 -0.29 -17.19 44.43
N LEU A 243 -1.03 -16.08 44.44
CA LEU A 243 -0.61 -14.87 45.14
C LEU A 243 -0.59 -15.09 46.67
N GLU A 244 -1.57 -15.83 47.22
CA GLU A 244 -1.61 -16.20 48.64
C GLU A 244 -0.43 -17.11 49.02
N LEU A 245 -0.16 -18.15 48.22
CA LEU A 245 0.97 -19.05 48.45
C LEU A 245 2.31 -18.30 48.37
N PHE A 246 2.45 -17.35 47.43
CA PHE A 246 3.63 -16.51 47.32
C PHE A 246 3.82 -15.60 48.55
N SER A 247 2.74 -15.01 49.07
CA SER A 247 2.78 -14.23 50.33
C SER A 247 3.26 -15.09 51.49
N TYR A 248 2.66 -16.26 51.65
CA TYR A 248 2.95 -17.17 52.75
C TYR A 248 4.40 -17.69 52.70
N SER A 249 4.84 -18.18 51.54
CA SER A 249 6.21 -18.69 51.33
C SER A 249 7.27 -17.60 51.51
N SER A 250 7.01 -16.37 51.05
CA SER A 250 7.91 -15.24 51.26
C SER A 250 8.09 -14.90 52.75
N LYS A 251 6.99 -14.86 53.52
CA LYS A 251 7.02 -14.66 54.98
C LYS A 251 7.83 -15.75 55.69
N GLN A 252 7.63 -17.00 55.31
CA GLN A 252 8.38 -18.12 55.88
C GLN A 252 9.89 -18.05 55.59
N MET A 253 10.28 -17.70 54.37
CA MET A 253 11.68 -17.57 54.02
C MET A 253 12.36 -16.42 54.77
N GLU A 254 11.65 -15.31 54.98
CA GLU A 254 12.22 -14.20 55.74
C GLU A 254 12.38 -14.53 57.24
N LEU A 255 11.42 -15.24 57.83
CA LEU A 255 11.53 -15.75 59.20
C LEU A 255 12.75 -16.68 59.34
N LYS A 256 12.99 -17.56 58.37
CA LYS A 256 14.17 -18.44 58.33
C LYS A 256 15.49 -17.66 58.14
N ARG A 257 15.46 -16.58 57.36
CA ARG A 257 16.63 -15.69 57.17
C ARG A 257 16.99 -14.93 58.45
N LYS A 258 15.99 -14.50 59.23
CA LYS A 258 16.20 -13.81 60.52
C LYS A 258 16.67 -14.75 61.63
N SER A 259 16.33 -16.04 61.58
CA SER A 259 16.73 -17.02 62.61
C SER A 259 18.08 -17.71 62.39
N ASN A 260 18.58 -17.81 61.15
CA ASN A 260 19.85 -18.49 60.82
C ASN A 260 20.86 -17.56 60.14
N THR A 261 21.69 -16.86 60.92
CA THR A 261 22.77 -15.98 60.44
C THR A 261 24.03 -16.71 59.92
N LYS A 262 24.06 -18.05 59.92
CA LYS A 262 25.26 -18.86 59.60
C LYS A 262 25.18 -19.73 58.33
N GLN A 263 24.14 -19.62 57.50
CA GLN A 263 24.12 -20.30 56.20
C GLN A 263 24.20 -19.30 55.02
N PRO A 264 25.29 -19.29 54.24
CA PRO A 264 25.46 -18.43 53.07
C PRO A 264 24.73 -18.94 51.82
N GLY A 265 23.54 -19.54 51.97
CA GLY A 265 22.85 -20.29 50.89
C GLY A 265 21.53 -19.70 50.41
N VAL A 266 20.92 -18.72 51.10
CA VAL A 266 19.67 -18.11 50.64
C VAL A 266 20.02 -16.91 49.75
N ALA A 267 19.90 -17.09 48.43
CA ALA A 267 20.15 -16.04 47.46
C ALA A 267 19.35 -14.77 47.79
N SER A 268 20.03 -13.63 47.84
CA SER A 268 19.37 -12.33 48.06
C SER A 268 18.40 -12.05 46.91
N ARG A 269 17.12 -11.78 47.19
CA ARG A 269 16.11 -11.37 46.20
C ARG A 269 16.22 -9.88 45.83
N ASP A 270 17.44 -9.34 45.86
CA ASP A 270 17.67 -7.93 45.56
C ASP A 270 17.71 -7.70 44.05
N LEU A 271 16.73 -6.95 43.55
CA LEU A 271 16.55 -6.62 42.13
C LEU A 271 17.62 -5.65 41.60
N SER A 272 18.53 -5.14 42.45
CA SER A 272 19.73 -4.43 41.99
C SER A 272 20.68 -5.33 41.20
N THR A 273 20.56 -6.66 41.33
CA THR A 273 21.41 -7.63 40.64
C THR A 273 20.58 -8.61 39.80
N LYS A 274 21.13 -9.02 38.65
CA LYS A 274 20.53 -10.05 37.77
C LYS A 274 20.33 -11.38 38.51
N SER A 275 21.28 -11.75 39.37
CA SER A 275 21.18 -12.95 40.21
C SER A 275 20.02 -12.85 41.21
N GLY A 276 19.76 -11.67 41.77
CA GLY A 276 18.66 -11.47 42.70
C GLY A 276 17.29 -11.48 42.02
N ARG A 277 17.18 -10.90 40.81
CA ARG A 277 15.99 -11.07 39.95
C ARG A 277 15.73 -12.54 39.62
N ASN A 278 16.75 -13.29 39.19
CA ASN A 278 16.61 -14.71 38.86
C ASN A 278 16.18 -15.53 40.10
N ALA A 279 16.71 -15.22 41.28
CA ALA A 279 16.29 -15.87 42.53
C ALA A 279 14.82 -15.58 42.86
N TRP A 280 14.36 -14.34 42.62
CA TRP A 280 12.96 -13.96 42.78
C TRP A 280 12.05 -14.71 41.79
N GLU A 281 12.43 -14.71 40.51
CA GLU A 281 11.72 -15.37 39.41
C GLU A 281 11.57 -16.88 39.65
N ASN A 282 12.65 -17.55 40.06
CA ASN A 282 12.63 -18.98 40.35
C ASN A 282 11.74 -19.32 41.56
N HIS A 283 11.74 -18.48 42.60
CA HIS A 283 10.85 -18.67 43.74
C HIS A 283 9.38 -18.53 43.34
N PHE A 284 9.04 -17.49 42.56
CA PHE A 284 7.68 -17.29 42.07
C PHE A 284 7.23 -18.43 41.15
N ASN A 285 8.11 -18.90 40.24
CA ASN A 285 7.87 -20.06 39.37
C ASN A 285 7.55 -21.34 40.17
N GLY A 286 8.28 -21.59 41.27
CA GLY A 286 8.00 -22.70 42.17
C GLY A 286 6.60 -22.62 42.81
N CYS A 287 6.18 -21.42 43.22
CA CYS A 287 4.83 -21.19 43.76
C CYS A 287 3.73 -21.48 42.73
N VAL A 288 3.89 -20.97 41.50
CA VAL A 288 2.94 -21.21 40.42
C VAL A 288 2.82 -22.70 40.10
N SER A 289 3.97 -23.38 39.95
CA SER A 289 4.00 -24.82 39.64
C SER A 289 3.25 -25.65 40.69
N MET A 290 3.47 -25.37 41.99
CA MET A 290 2.78 -26.08 43.08
C MET A 290 1.25 -25.89 43.07
N VAL A 291 0.76 -24.72 42.68
CA VAL A 291 -0.68 -24.44 42.61
C VAL A 291 -1.30 -25.10 41.38
N VAL A 292 -0.65 -24.99 40.23
CA VAL A 292 -1.13 -25.56 38.96
C VAL A 292 -1.20 -27.09 39.04
N GLU A 293 -0.20 -27.75 39.63
CA GLU A 293 -0.22 -29.20 39.85
C GLU A 293 -1.40 -29.68 40.72
N ASN A 294 -1.92 -28.80 41.58
CA ASN A 294 -3.04 -29.09 42.48
C ASN A 294 -4.35 -28.36 42.10
N ALA A 295 -4.44 -27.81 40.88
CA ALA A 295 -5.55 -26.95 40.45
C ALA A 295 -6.92 -27.60 40.65
N THR A 296 -7.09 -28.88 40.27
CA THR A 296 -8.36 -29.61 40.40
C THR A 296 -8.85 -29.66 41.85
N LYS A 297 -7.95 -29.90 42.81
CA LYS A 297 -8.30 -29.92 44.24
C LYS A 297 -8.68 -28.53 44.73
N LYS A 298 -7.99 -27.50 44.25
CA LYS A 298 -8.29 -26.09 44.59
C LYS A 298 -9.66 -25.67 44.08
N TYR A 299 -10.03 -26.03 42.85
CA TYR A 299 -11.38 -25.81 42.33
C TYR A 299 -12.44 -26.51 43.18
N GLN A 300 -12.24 -27.79 43.51
CA GLN A 300 -13.18 -28.53 44.35
C GLN A 300 -13.35 -27.90 45.74
N LEU A 301 -12.27 -27.39 46.34
CA LEU A 301 -12.33 -26.69 47.62
C LEU A 301 -13.05 -25.36 47.51
N TYR A 302 -12.77 -24.58 46.48
CA TYR A 302 -13.43 -23.30 46.22
C TYR A 302 -14.94 -23.49 46.00
N PHE A 303 -15.34 -24.41 45.13
CA PHE A 303 -16.76 -24.70 44.90
C PHE A 303 -17.45 -25.26 46.16
N LYS A 304 -16.76 -26.02 47.01
CA LYS A 304 -17.30 -26.43 48.33
C LYS A 304 -17.47 -25.25 49.29
N GLN A 305 -16.56 -24.28 49.26
CA GLN A 305 -16.65 -23.09 50.11
C GLN A 305 -17.76 -22.15 49.62
N LEU A 306 -17.86 -21.93 48.30
CA LEU A 306 -18.97 -21.26 47.65
C LEU A 306 -20.30 -21.94 48.00
N ASP A 307 -20.35 -23.26 47.90
CA ASP A 307 -21.53 -24.05 48.25
C ASP A 307 -21.98 -23.78 49.70
N ASN A 308 -21.04 -23.83 50.66
CA ASN A 308 -21.33 -23.52 52.06
C ASN A 308 -21.74 -22.06 52.29
N PHE A 309 -21.22 -21.10 51.53
CA PHE A 309 -21.60 -19.69 51.60
C PHE A 309 -22.99 -19.44 50.99
N GLN A 310 -23.28 -20.07 49.85
CA GLN A 310 -24.55 -19.93 49.14
C GLN A 310 -25.68 -20.68 49.85
N LYS A 311 -25.41 -21.79 50.52
CA LYS A 311 -26.35 -22.45 51.45
C LYS A 311 -26.74 -21.58 52.65
N ARG A 312 -25.92 -20.59 53.02
CA ARG A 312 -26.25 -19.57 54.04
C ARG A 312 -27.00 -18.38 53.45
N SER A 313 -26.95 -18.17 52.14
CA SER A 313 -27.73 -17.14 51.45
C SER A 313 -29.11 -17.69 51.08
N HIS A 314 -30.17 -16.98 51.45
CA HIS A 314 -31.57 -17.39 51.20
C HIS A 314 -32.02 -17.23 49.74
N ASP A 315 -31.11 -17.13 48.76
CA ASP A 315 -31.48 -16.91 47.37
C ASP A 315 -31.87 -18.22 46.66
N PRO A 316 -33.15 -18.39 46.26
CA PRO A 316 -33.63 -19.62 45.64
C PRO A 316 -33.08 -19.83 44.21
N VAL A 317 -32.70 -18.76 43.51
CA VAL A 317 -32.24 -18.85 42.11
C VAL A 317 -30.84 -19.47 42.02
N THR A 318 -29.93 -19.00 42.88
CA THR A 318 -28.55 -19.50 42.96
C THR A 318 -28.49 -20.98 43.38
N ASN A 319 -29.37 -21.40 44.30
CA ASN A 319 -29.43 -22.78 44.78
C ASN A 319 -29.94 -23.79 43.73
N VAL A 320 -30.79 -23.36 42.78
CA VAL A 320 -31.34 -24.23 41.72
C VAL A 320 -30.35 -24.40 40.56
N LEU A 321 -29.54 -23.37 40.27
CA LEU A 321 -28.60 -23.39 39.14
C LEU A 321 -27.26 -24.10 39.44
N LEU A 322 -26.81 -24.12 40.70
CA LEU A 322 -25.47 -24.60 41.07
C LEU A 322 -25.43 -25.97 41.76
N PHE A 323 -26.54 -26.49 42.30
CA PHE A 323 -26.57 -27.76 43.03
C PHE A 323 -27.27 -28.90 42.29
N SER A 324 -26.72 -30.12 42.43
CA SER A 324 -27.51 -31.34 42.29
C SER A 324 -28.59 -31.34 43.40
N PRO A 325 -29.84 -31.73 43.12
CA PRO A 325 -30.98 -31.45 44.02
C PRO A 325 -30.95 -32.15 45.40
N GLU A 326 -29.88 -32.91 45.72
CA GLU A 326 -29.73 -33.74 46.92
C GLU A 326 -29.58 -32.92 48.23
N SER A 327 -29.21 -31.64 48.17
CA SER A 327 -28.91 -30.83 49.37
C SER A 327 -29.97 -29.80 49.76
N THR A 328 -31.06 -29.66 49.01
CA THR A 328 -32.20 -28.83 49.42
C THR A 328 -33.07 -29.64 50.37
N SER A 329 -33.32 -29.14 51.58
CA SER A 329 -34.04 -29.82 52.66
C SER A 329 -35.54 -30.06 52.42
N GLN A 330 -35.99 -30.01 51.16
CA GLN A 330 -37.21 -30.61 50.60
C GLN A 330 -37.27 -30.23 49.11
N PRO A 331 -36.79 -31.06 48.18
CA PRO A 331 -37.14 -30.86 46.78
C PRO A 331 -38.64 -31.14 46.61
N ILE A 332 -39.35 -30.31 45.84
CA ILE A 332 -40.80 -30.45 45.56
C ILE A 332 -41.12 -31.82 44.91
N LEU A 333 -40.12 -32.43 44.26
CA LEU A 333 -40.18 -33.77 43.68
C LEU A 333 -38.99 -34.62 44.18
N PRO A 334 -39.18 -35.92 44.47
CA PRO A 334 -38.08 -36.81 44.83
C PRO A 334 -37.02 -36.86 43.71
N LEU A 335 -35.74 -36.82 44.08
CA LEU A 335 -34.61 -36.97 43.14
C LEU A 335 -34.57 -38.32 42.40
N THR A 336 -35.27 -39.31 42.94
CA THR A 336 -35.43 -40.65 42.37
C THR A 336 -36.51 -40.72 41.30
N ASP A 337 -37.33 -39.67 41.16
CA ASP A 337 -38.43 -39.63 40.22
C ASP A 337 -37.89 -39.39 38.78
N PRO A 338 -38.34 -40.13 37.74
CA PRO A 338 -37.83 -39.98 36.37
C PRO A 338 -38.01 -38.58 35.81
N ILE A 339 -39.03 -37.86 36.29
CA ILE A 339 -39.34 -36.47 35.91
C ILE A 339 -38.22 -35.54 36.41
N SER A 340 -37.76 -35.69 37.65
CA SER A 340 -36.65 -34.93 38.22
C SER A 340 -35.32 -35.17 37.47
N GLN A 341 -35.11 -36.38 36.95
CA GLN A 341 -33.94 -36.70 36.12
C GLN A 341 -34.05 -36.09 34.70
N LEU A 342 -35.27 -35.87 34.20
CA LEU A 342 -35.54 -35.21 32.92
C LEU A 342 -35.16 -33.72 32.95
N TRP A 343 -35.40 -33.06 34.09
CA TRP A 343 -35.10 -31.64 34.31
C TRP A 343 -33.66 -31.39 34.77
N ASN A 344 -32.84 -32.43 34.91
CA ASN A 344 -31.44 -32.26 35.23
C ASN A 344 -30.70 -31.76 33.99
N ILE A 345 -30.19 -30.52 34.04
CA ILE A 345 -29.50 -29.88 32.91
C ILE A 345 -28.20 -30.64 32.67
N LYS A 346 -28.21 -31.53 31.67
CA LYS A 346 -26.98 -32.13 31.16
C LYS A 346 -26.30 -31.09 30.27
N VAL A 347 -25.11 -30.67 30.68
CA VAL A 347 -24.27 -29.81 29.83
C VAL A 347 -24.04 -30.54 28.49
N PRO A 348 -24.37 -29.93 27.35
CA PRO A 348 -24.09 -30.53 26.05
C PRO A 348 -22.58 -30.74 25.93
N ILE A 349 -22.19 -31.90 25.40
CA ILE A 349 -20.77 -32.21 25.21
C ILE A 349 -20.26 -31.28 24.10
N THR A 350 -19.35 -30.40 24.45
CA THR A 350 -18.70 -29.54 23.46
C THR A 350 -17.46 -30.23 22.90
N TYR A 351 -17.08 -29.89 21.68
CA TYR A 351 -15.83 -30.37 21.08
C TYR A 351 -14.60 -30.00 21.93
N GLU A 352 -14.64 -28.85 22.62
CA GLU A 352 -13.58 -28.42 23.54
C GLU A 352 -13.46 -29.31 24.79
N GLN A 353 -14.59 -29.76 25.37
CA GLN A 353 -14.55 -30.74 26.47
C GLN A 353 -13.92 -32.06 26.03
N PHE A 354 -14.15 -32.49 24.78
CA PHE A 354 -13.52 -33.67 24.21
C PHE A 354 -12.00 -33.48 24.01
N LYS A 355 -11.56 -32.35 23.44
CA LYS A 355 -10.12 -32.02 23.30
C LYS A 355 -9.40 -32.07 24.65
N LEU A 356 -9.99 -31.44 25.68
CA LEU A 356 -9.44 -31.42 27.03
C LEU A 356 -9.38 -32.82 27.65
N ALA A 357 -10.41 -33.64 27.45
CA ALA A 357 -10.40 -35.03 27.91
C ALA A 357 -9.28 -35.84 27.22
N PHE A 358 -9.11 -35.70 25.90
CA PHE A 358 -8.07 -36.38 25.13
C PHE A 358 -6.64 -36.06 25.63
N ILE A 359 -6.37 -34.79 25.95
CA ILE A 359 -5.08 -34.33 26.50
C ILE A 359 -4.89 -34.83 27.94
N ASN A 360 -5.93 -34.73 28.77
CA ASN A 360 -5.85 -35.15 30.18
C ASN A 360 -5.65 -36.67 30.33
N ASP A 361 -6.22 -37.47 29.43
CA ASP A 361 -6.11 -38.93 29.44
C ASP A 361 -4.76 -39.42 28.87
N ARG A 362 -3.92 -38.52 28.33
CA ARG A 362 -2.56 -38.80 27.80
C ARG A 362 -2.53 -39.94 26.77
N VAL A 363 -3.52 -39.96 25.87
CA VAL A 363 -3.70 -41.02 24.87
C VAL A 363 -3.14 -40.65 23.48
N GLU A 364 -2.34 -39.58 23.38
CA GLU A 364 -1.87 -39.00 22.12
C GLU A 364 -0.98 -39.97 21.32
N GLN A 365 -0.22 -40.81 22.02
CA GLN A 365 0.63 -41.83 21.40
C GLN A 365 -0.17 -43.07 20.95
N LYS A 366 -1.32 -43.33 21.59
CA LYS A 366 -2.17 -44.49 21.28
C LYS A 366 -3.06 -44.23 20.06
N TYR A 367 -3.53 -43.00 19.90
CA TYR A 367 -4.39 -42.56 18.79
C TYR A 367 -3.73 -41.40 18.02
N PRO A 368 -2.69 -41.70 17.21
CA PRO A 368 -1.86 -40.69 16.57
C PRO A 368 -2.57 -39.93 15.45
N ILE A 369 -3.57 -40.52 14.78
CA ILE A 369 -4.34 -39.86 13.71
C ILE A 369 -5.32 -38.86 14.33
N LEU A 370 -5.96 -39.24 15.43
CA LEU A 370 -6.82 -38.34 16.19
C LEU A 370 -6.02 -37.16 16.78
N ASN A 371 -4.84 -37.43 17.32
CA ASN A 371 -3.92 -36.38 17.78
C ASN A 371 -3.51 -35.43 16.63
N LEU A 372 -3.14 -35.98 15.47
CA LEU A 372 -2.80 -35.19 14.28
C LEU A 372 -3.98 -34.30 13.84
N PHE A 373 -5.20 -34.82 13.84
CA PHE A 373 -6.40 -34.07 13.50
C PHE A 373 -6.65 -32.93 14.50
N ILE A 374 -6.65 -33.21 15.81
CA ILE A 374 -6.90 -32.20 16.86
C ILE A 374 -5.88 -31.05 16.79
N GLN A 375 -4.61 -31.35 16.53
CA GLN A 375 -3.56 -30.33 16.42
C GLN A 375 -3.72 -29.44 15.17
N ASN A 376 -4.20 -29.99 14.06
CA ASN A 376 -4.29 -29.28 12.78
C ASN A 376 -5.71 -28.78 12.45
N GLU A 377 -6.73 -29.12 13.25
CA GLU A 377 -8.15 -28.82 13.00
C GLU A 377 -8.42 -27.34 12.67
N PRO A 378 -7.91 -26.35 13.44
CA PRO A 378 -8.15 -24.94 13.13
C PRO A 378 -7.58 -24.52 11.77
N MET A 379 -6.44 -25.12 11.37
CA MET A 379 -5.77 -24.83 10.10
C MET A 379 -6.46 -25.54 8.93
N LEU A 380 -6.95 -26.77 9.15
CA LEU A 380 -7.62 -27.58 8.14
C LEU A 380 -8.99 -27.02 7.75
N TYR A 381 -9.66 -26.29 8.64
CA TYR A 381 -10.99 -25.71 8.36
C TYR A 381 -11.00 -24.88 7.06
N ALA A 382 -9.96 -24.08 6.82
CA ALA A 382 -9.86 -23.20 5.66
C ALA A 382 -9.62 -23.95 4.33
N THR A 383 -9.10 -25.18 4.37
CA THR A 383 -8.78 -25.99 3.16
C THR A 383 -10.01 -26.28 2.29
N ARG A 384 -11.22 -26.28 2.87
CA ARG A 384 -12.50 -26.42 2.13
C ARG A 384 -12.69 -25.35 1.04
N TYR A 385 -12.02 -24.20 1.19
CA TYR A 385 -12.14 -23.07 0.29
C TYR A 385 -11.10 -23.05 -0.83
N ILE A 386 -10.14 -23.99 -0.86
CA ILE A 386 -9.13 -24.12 -1.93
C ILE A 386 -9.73 -23.99 -3.35
N PRO A 387 -10.89 -24.61 -3.70
CA PRO A 387 -11.46 -24.48 -5.05
C PRO A 387 -11.95 -23.06 -5.34
N HIS A 388 -12.41 -22.33 -4.31
CA HIS A 388 -12.85 -20.94 -4.46
C HIS A 388 -11.65 -20.02 -4.64
N VAL A 389 -10.58 -20.23 -3.86
CA VAL A 389 -9.29 -19.52 -3.96
C VAL A 389 -8.73 -19.63 -5.38
N ILE A 390 -8.57 -20.87 -5.89
CA ILE A 390 -7.98 -21.12 -7.21
C ILE A 390 -8.85 -20.53 -8.32
N LYS A 391 -10.18 -20.66 -8.23
CA LYS A 391 -11.10 -20.09 -9.24
C LYS A 391 -11.10 -18.56 -9.22
N TRP A 392 -11.01 -17.95 -8.04
CA TRP A 392 -10.92 -16.50 -7.89
C TRP A 392 -9.61 -15.96 -8.49
N GLN A 393 -8.48 -16.58 -8.16
CA GLN A 393 -7.19 -16.21 -8.75
C GLN A 393 -7.20 -16.38 -10.27
N LYS A 394 -7.71 -17.50 -10.79
CA LYS A 394 -7.86 -17.70 -12.24
C LYS A 394 -8.72 -16.63 -12.90
N LEU A 395 -9.81 -16.20 -12.25
CA LEU A 395 -10.67 -15.13 -12.77
C LEU A 395 -9.89 -13.80 -12.86
N ILE A 396 -9.21 -13.41 -11.78
CA ILE A 396 -8.37 -12.21 -11.73
C ILE A 396 -7.27 -12.28 -12.79
N MET A 397 -6.57 -13.41 -12.89
CA MET A 397 -5.51 -13.61 -13.86
C MET A 397 -6.03 -13.52 -15.30
N SER A 398 -7.13 -14.20 -15.62
CA SER A 398 -7.70 -14.18 -16.97
C SER A 398 -8.19 -12.80 -17.40
N THR A 399 -8.59 -11.96 -16.44
CA THR A 399 -9.21 -10.67 -16.73
C THR A 399 -8.23 -9.51 -16.69
N PHE A 400 -7.29 -9.53 -15.74
CA PHE A 400 -6.42 -8.39 -15.44
C PHE A 400 -4.94 -8.62 -15.74
N SER A 401 -4.49 -9.87 -15.94
CA SER A 401 -3.08 -10.13 -16.24
C SER A 401 -2.68 -9.41 -17.53
N ARG A 402 -1.55 -8.68 -17.48
CA ARG A 402 -1.04 -7.82 -18.56
C ARG A 402 -1.97 -6.67 -18.99
N ARG A 403 -3.05 -6.39 -18.26
CA ARG A 403 -4.01 -5.32 -18.57
C ARG A 403 -4.04 -4.17 -17.56
N ILE A 404 -3.54 -4.39 -16.35
CA ILE A 404 -3.53 -3.40 -15.28
C ILE A 404 -2.11 -3.14 -14.79
N ASP A 405 -1.84 -1.92 -14.36
CA ASP A 405 -0.61 -1.55 -13.64
C ASP A 405 -0.79 -1.69 -12.12
N ARG A 406 0.31 -1.54 -11.37
CA ARG A 406 0.29 -1.62 -9.90
C ARG A 406 -0.59 -0.52 -9.28
N HIS A 407 -0.60 0.68 -9.85
CA HIS A 407 -1.36 1.81 -9.32
C HIS A 407 -2.87 1.55 -9.40
N TYR A 408 -3.34 1.02 -10.52
CA TYR A 408 -4.72 0.58 -10.70
C TYR A 408 -5.11 -0.48 -9.67
N ALA A 409 -4.24 -1.46 -9.41
CA ALA A 409 -4.51 -2.50 -8.43
C ALA A 409 -4.60 -1.98 -6.97
N ARG A 410 -3.89 -0.89 -6.64
CA ARG A 410 -3.90 -0.27 -5.30
C ARG A 410 -5.07 0.69 -5.10
N THR A 411 -5.54 1.35 -6.15
CA THR A 411 -6.60 2.36 -6.09
C THR A 411 -8.00 1.77 -6.20
N ARG A 412 -8.17 0.64 -6.89
CA ARG A 412 -9.47 -0.03 -7.04
C ARG A 412 -9.73 -1.06 -5.96
N THR A 413 -10.95 -1.02 -5.42
CA THR A 413 -11.42 -2.00 -4.44
C THR A 413 -12.00 -3.23 -5.12
N VAL A 414 -12.07 -4.35 -4.40
CA VAL A 414 -12.73 -5.56 -4.92
C VAL A 414 -14.23 -5.29 -5.22
N ARG A 415 -14.89 -4.37 -4.50
CA ARG A 415 -16.26 -3.93 -4.77
C ARG A 415 -16.41 -3.35 -6.17
N ASP A 416 -15.48 -2.49 -6.58
CA ASP A 416 -15.48 -1.88 -7.91
C ASP A 416 -15.23 -2.94 -8.98
N VAL A 417 -14.31 -3.86 -8.73
CA VAL A 417 -14.01 -4.98 -9.63
C VAL A 417 -15.20 -5.93 -9.79
N LEU A 418 -15.94 -6.22 -8.71
CA LEU A 418 -17.17 -7.00 -8.78
C LEU A 418 -18.25 -6.26 -9.60
N SER A 419 -18.31 -4.93 -9.52
CA SER A 419 -19.22 -4.13 -10.36
C SER A 419 -18.79 -4.14 -11.83
N GLU A 420 -17.48 -4.12 -12.10
CA GLU A 420 -16.89 -4.19 -13.44
C GLU A 420 -17.13 -5.55 -14.10
N PHE A 421 -17.00 -6.65 -13.35
CA PHE A 421 -17.38 -7.99 -13.83
C PHE A 421 -18.88 -8.08 -14.16
N ASN A 422 -19.72 -7.28 -13.51
CA ASN A 422 -21.14 -7.23 -13.79
C ASN A 422 -21.48 -6.34 -15.01
N SER A 423 -20.65 -5.34 -15.33
CA SER A 423 -20.85 -4.45 -16.48
C SER A 423 -20.15 -4.92 -17.76
N ALA A 424 -18.96 -5.50 -17.66
CA ALA A 424 -18.15 -6.01 -18.77
C ALA A 424 -18.62 -7.41 -19.23
N MET A 425 -19.79 -7.47 -19.84
CA MET A 425 -20.48 -8.71 -20.23
C MET A 425 -19.89 -9.49 -21.44
N ALA A 426 -18.63 -9.32 -21.85
CA ALA A 426 -18.19 -9.86 -23.16
C ALA A 426 -16.82 -10.55 -23.31
N LEU A 427 -15.89 -10.60 -22.35
CA LEU A 427 -14.47 -10.90 -22.72
C LEU A 427 -13.71 -12.01 -21.95
N SER A 428 -14.31 -12.78 -21.04
CA SER A 428 -13.60 -13.92 -20.40
C SER A 428 -14.26 -15.28 -20.70
N PRO A 429 -13.54 -16.26 -21.27
CA PRO A 429 -14.08 -17.59 -21.57
C PRO A 429 -14.53 -18.38 -20.33
N VAL A 430 -14.05 -18.02 -19.13
CA VAL A 430 -14.50 -18.62 -17.86
C VAL A 430 -15.93 -18.19 -17.50
N ILE A 431 -16.34 -16.97 -17.87
CA ILE A 431 -17.67 -16.40 -17.56
C ILE A 431 -18.76 -16.99 -18.49
N LEU A 432 -18.38 -17.50 -19.66
CA LEU A 432 -19.30 -18.14 -20.61
C LEU A 432 -19.79 -19.52 -20.14
N GLN A 433 -19.04 -20.22 -19.28
CA GLN A 433 -19.40 -21.56 -18.77
C GLN A 433 -20.42 -21.53 -17.61
N MET A 434 -20.79 -20.36 -17.06
CA MET A 434 -21.45 -20.27 -15.74
C MET A 434 -22.99 -20.07 -15.70
N GLY A 435 -23.74 -20.25 -16.80
CA GLY A 435 -25.22 -20.31 -16.77
C GLY A 435 -25.93 -19.03 -16.28
N SER A 436 -27.23 -19.05 -15.93
CA SER A 436 -28.04 -17.83 -15.64
C SER A 436 -27.90 -17.23 -14.23
N ASP A 437 -27.22 -17.90 -13.28
CA ASP A 437 -27.02 -17.45 -11.89
C ASP A 437 -25.58 -16.90 -11.65
N LYS A 438 -25.11 -16.03 -12.55
CA LYS A 438 -23.70 -15.60 -12.64
C LYS A 438 -23.25 -14.68 -11.50
N LYS A 439 -24.10 -13.74 -11.08
CA LYS A 439 -23.76 -12.72 -10.08
C LYS A 439 -23.53 -13.34 -8.69
N ALA A 440 -24.47 -14.18 -8.24
CA ALA A 440 -24.35 -14.89 -6.97
C ALA A 440 -23.16 -15.85 -6.95
N SER A 441 -22.76 -16.39 -8.11
CA SER A 441 -21.63 -17.31 -8.23
C SER A 441 -20.27 -16.62 -8.07
N ILE A 442 -20.08 -15.43 -8.64
CA ILE A 442 -18.82 -14.67 -8.50
C ILE A 442 -18.68 -14.10 -7.07
N GLU A 443 -19.77 -13.56 -6.51
CA GLU A 443 -19.76 -13.10 -5.12
C GLU A 443 -19.43 -14.24 -4.14
N LYS A 444 -19.97 -15.43 -4.38
CA LYS A 444 -19.65 -16.64 -3.59
C LYS A 444 -18.20 -17.10 -3.74
N LEU A 445 -17.57 -16.89 -4.90
CA LEU A 445 -16.14 -17.18 -5.09
C LEU A 445 -15.29 -16.23 -4.24
N PHE A 446 -15.59 -14.93 -4.27
CA PHE A 446 -14.89 -13.95 -3.44
C PHE A 446 -15.13 -14.19 -1.94
N GLU A 447 -16.36 -14.50 -1.52
CA GLU A 447 -16.65 -14.85 -0.13
C GLU A 447 -15.84 -16.06 0.34
N GLY A 448 -15.68 -17.07 -0.54
CA GLY A 448 -14.82 -18.22 -0.28
C GLY A 448 -13.36 -17.83 -0.12
N TRP A 449 -12.85 -16.94 -0.99
CA TRP A 449 -11.50 -16.36 -0.89
C TRP A 449 -11.31 -15.59 0.43
N ALA A 450 -12.21 -14.67 0.76
CA ALA A 450 -12.12 -13.84 1.96
C ALA A 450 -12.19 -14.67 3.24
N LYS A 451 -13.05 -15.71 3.29
CA LYS A 451 -13.10 -16.65 4.42
C LYS A 451 -11.81 -17.47 4.56
N ALA A 452 -11.25 -17.92 3.43
CA ALA A 452 -9.97 -18.64 3.44
C ALA A 452 -8.84 -17.75 3.96
N PHE A 453 -8.75 -16.52 3.47
CA PHE A 453 -7.76 -15.53 3.87
C PHE A 453 -7.87 -15.22 5.36
N ASN A 454 -9.02 -14.68 5.82
CA ASN A 454 -9.20 -14.20 7.19
C ASN A 454 -9.02 -15.29 8.26
N HIS A 455 -9.29 -16.55 7.91
CA HIS A 455 -9.12 -17.69 8.82
C HIS A 455 -7.68 -18.20 8.84
N SER A 456 -7.02 -18.30 7.68
CA SER A 456 -5.66 -18.85 7.58
C SER A 456 -4.56 -17.83 7.90
N TRP A 457 -4.79 -16.54 7.65
CA TRP A 457 -3.78 -15.48 7.74
C TRP A 457 -3.10 -15.39 9.12
N LYS A 458 -3.84 -15.71 10.19
CA LYS A 458 -3.32 -15.71 11.58
C LYS A 458 -2.23 -16.76 11.84
N PHE A 459 -2.12 -17.77 10.97
CA PHE A 459 -1.17 -18.88 11.10
C PHE A 459 0.02 -18.76 10.14
N ILE A 460 0.07 -17.72 9.32
CA ILE A 460 1.07 -17.53 8.29
C ILE A 460 2.00 -16.39 8.73
N ASP A 461 3.22 -16.73 9.14
CA ASP A 461 4.25 -15.74 9.47
C ASP A 461 5.31 -15.60 8.36
N ARG A 462 5.34 -16.53 7.41
CA ARG A 462 6.37 -16.63 6.37
C ARG A 462 5.76 -17.07 5.04
N TYR A 463 6.36 -16.58 3.96
CA TYR A 463 6.19 -17.15 2.62
C TYR A 463 7.54 -17.68 2.13
N LYS A 464 7.60 -18.98 1.84
CA LYS A 464 8.87 -19.69 1.57
C LYS A 464 9.88 -19.43 2.71
N CYS A 465 11.00 -18.77 2.41
CA CYS A 465 12.04 -18.42 3.40
C CYS A 465 11.95 -16.96 3.89
N LEU A 466 11.00 -16.16 3.39
CA LEU A 466 10.88 -14.74 3.68
C LEU A 466 9.87 -14.49 4.81
N PRO A 467 10.21 -13.70 5.85
CA PRO A 467 9.24 -13.22 6.82
C PRO A 467 8.26 -12.27 6.15
N LEU A 468 6.97 -12.40 6.49
CA LEU A 468 5.97 -11.48 5.97
C LEU A 468 6.16 -10.07 6.57
N PRO A 469 6.00 -8.99 5.77
CA PRO A 469 6.09 -7.64 6.28
C PRO A 469 5.02 -7.32 7.34
N ASN A 470 5.38 -6.49 8.33
CA ASN A 470 4.49 -6.14 9.45
C ASN A 470 3.18 -5.47 9.02
N TRP A 471 3.20 -4.70 7.92
CA TRP A 471 2.00 -4.03 7.39
C TRP A 471 0.93 -5.02 6.90
N CYS A 472 1.31 -6.25 6.54
CA CYS A 472 0.36 -7.26 6.09
C CYS A 472 -0.45 -7.89 7.24
N ARG A 473 -0.01 -7.77 8.51
CA ARG A 473 -0.52 -8.60 9.62
C ARG A 473 -1.94 -8.25 10.08
N ASN A 474 -2.36 -7.00 9.92
CA ASN A 474 -3.67 -6.49 10.35
C ASN A 474 -4.71 -6.45 9.24
N ILE A 475 -4.42 -7.05 8.09
CA ILE A 475 -5.29 -6.98 6.92
C ILE A 475 -6.43 -7.98 7.06
N VAL A 476 -7.65 -7.48 6.92
CA VAL A 476 -8.87 -8.27 6.83
C VAL A 476 -9.40 -8.13 5.42
N MET A 477 -9.56 -9.25 4.72
CA MET A 477 -10.12 -9.29 3.38
C MET A 477 -11.62 -9.01 3.44
N THR A 478 -12.03 -7.86 2.90
CA THR A 478 -13.42 -7.40 2.75
C THR A 478 -13.64 -6.90 1.33
N LYS A 479 -14.89 -6.56 0.97
CA LYS A 479 -15.18 -6.00 -0.37
C LYS A 479 -14.47 -4.66 -0.61
N ASP A 480 -14.03 -3.98 0.45
CA ASP A 480 -13.37 -2.67 0.38
C ASP A 480 -11.84 -2.77 0.34
N THR A 481 -11.30 -3.98 0.45
CA THR A 481 -9.87 -4.23 0.30
C THR A 481 -9.41 -3.93 -1.14
N PRO A 482 -8.22 -3.32 -1.33
CA PRO A 482 -7.64 -3.14 -2.66
C PRO A 482 -7.44 -4.45 -3.42
N LEU A 483 -7.56 -4.40 -4.75
CA LEU A 483 -7.37 -5.57 -5.62
C LEU A 483 -5.96 -6.17 -5.50
N SER A 484 -4.94 -5.36 -5.21
CA SER A 484 -3.54 -5.78 -5.06
C SER A 484 -3.34 -6.98 -4.13
N PHE A 485 -4.13 -7.09 -3.05
CA PHE A 485 -4.08 -8.20 -2.09
C PHE A 485 -4.65 -9.53 -2.59
N SER A 486 -5.39 -9.51 -3.71
CA SER A 486 -5.95 -10.71 -4.34
C SER A 486 -5.13 -11.18 -5.55
N ILE A 487 -4.12 -10.41 -5.96
CA ILE A 487 -3.28 -10.71 -7.13
C ILE A 487 -2.09 -11.60 -6.72
N PRO A 488 -1.87 -12.75 -7.39
CA PRO A 488 -0.71 -13.61 -7.15
C PRO A 488 0.53 -13.11 -7.91
N ASP A 489 1.29 -12.18 -7.30
CA ASP A 489 2.54 -11.62 -7.83
C ASP A 489 3.78 -12.29 -7.19
N GLU A 490 4.64 -12.87 -8.03
CA GLU A 490 5.84 -13.62 -7.63
C GLU A 490 7.08 -12.75 -7.36
N THR A 491 7.04 -11.44 -7.64
CA THR A 491 8.19 -10.53 -7.45
C THR A 491 8.66 -10.39 -6.00
N GLY A 492 7.89 -10.91 -5.02
CA GLY A 492 8.37 -11.21 -3.68
C GLY A 492 8.59 -10.01 -2.76
N GLN A 493 8.19 -8.80 -3.17
CA GLN A 493 8.36 -7.56 -2.40
C GLN A 493 7.05 -6.78 -2.11
N ASP A 494 5.93 -7.12 -2.74
CA ASP A 494 4.69 -6.33 -2.74
C ASP A 494 3.47 -7.04 -2.07
N GLU A 495 2.28 -6.42 -2.14
CA GLU A 495 0.99 -6.90 -1.63
C GLU A 495 0.55 -8.28 -2.14
N GLY A 496 1.05 -8.68 -3.32
CA GLY A 496 0.70 -9.96 -3.94
C GLY A 496 1.26 -11.19 -3.21
N ILE A 497 2.27 -11.01 -2.35
CA ILE A 497 2.83 -12.08 -1.50
C ILE A 497 1.73 -12.66 -0.60
N CYS A 498 0.80 -11.83 -0.12
CA CYS A 498 -0.28 -12.26 0.77
C CYS A 498 -1.15 -13.34 0.10
N SER A 499 -1.44 -13.15 -1.19
CA SER A 499 -2.30 -14.09 -1.91
C SER A 499 -1.59 -15.42 -2.21
N LEU A 500 -0.30 -15.36 -2.54
CA LEU A 500 0.56 -16.52 -2.74
C LEU A 500 0.76 -17.30 -1.45
N ALA A 501 1.01 -16.61 -0.34
CA ALA A 501 1.26 -17.22 0.97
C ALA A 501 0.06 -18.01 1.47
N VAL A 502 -1.15 -17.45 1.36
CA VAL A 502 -2.39 -18.16 1.71
C VAL A 502 -2.59 -19.39 0.83
N THR A 503 -2.39 -19.26 -0.48
CA THR A 503 -2.62 -20.37 -1.42
C THR A 503 -1.66 -21.53 -1.17
N GLN A 504 -0.39 -21.21 -0.97
CA GLN A 504 0.65 -22.18 -0.63
C GLN A 504 0.36 -22.85 0.73
N PHE A 505 0.06 -22.06 1.76
CA PHE A 505 -0.23 -22.57 3.11
C PHE A 505 -1.40 -23.57 3.13
N LEU A 506 -2.50 -23.26 2.45
CA LEU A 506 -3.67 -24.14 2.42
C LEU A 506 -3.37 -25.50 1.78
N ILE A 507 -2.60 -25.50 0.68
CA ILE A 507 -2.21 -26.71 -0.03
C ILE A 507 -1.18 -27.50 0.75
N ASP A 508 -0.18 -26.84 1.33
CA ASP A 508 0.84 -27.48 2.15
C ASP A 508 0.24 -28.12 3.39
N LYS A 509 -0.69 -27.45 4.08
CA LYS A 509 -1.37 -28.04 5.24
C LYS A 509 -2.25 -29.23 4.90
N HIS A 510 -2.97 -29.17 3.78
CA HIS A 510 -3.72 -30.32 3.26
C HIS A 510 -2.75 -31.49 2.97
N ASN A 511 -1.68 -31.24 2.22
CA ASN A 511 -0.71 -32.26 1.83
C ASN A 511 0.06 -32.85 3.03
N GLU A 512 0.47 -32.03 3.99
CA GLU A 512 1.21 -32.42 5.19
C GLU A 512 0.40 -33.44 6.01
N VAL A 513 -0.90 -33.18 6.20
CA VAL A 513 -1.78 -34.09 6.95
C VAL A 513 -2.00 -35.39 6.19
N ILE A 514 -2.24 -35.34 4.87
CA ILE A 514 -2.41 -36.55 4.06
C ILE A 514 -1.13 -37.40 4.05
N GLU A 515 0.05 -36.77 3.95
CA GLU A 515 1.33 -37.49 3.98
C GLU A 515 1.57 -38.15 5.35
N LYS A 516 1.32 -37.43 6.45
CA LYS A 516 1.45 -37.97 7.81
C LYS A 516 0.46 -39.11 8.07
N VAL A 517 -0.79 -38.99 7.61
CA VAL A 517 -1.79 -40.07 7.70
C VAL A 517 -1.35 -41.28 6.88
N GLY A 518 -0.85 -41.09 5.66
CA GLY A 518 -0.32 -42.16 4.81
C GLY A 518 0.83 -42.93 5.48
N LYS A 519 1.77 -42.22 6.10
CA LYS A 519 2.88 -42.81 6.88
C LYS A 519 2.40 -43.59 8.11
N LEU A 520 1.36 -43.11 8.79
CA LEU A 520 0.80 -43.79 9.95
C LEU A 520 -0.01 -45.05 9.58
N PHE A 521 -0.66 -45.05 8.42
CA PHE A 521 -1.51 -46.15 7.94
C PHE A 521 -0.72 -47.28 7.25
N ASN A 522 0.27 -46.94 6.41
CA ASN A 522 1.06 -47.90 5.63
C ASN A 522 2.53 -47.94 6.09
N LYS A 523 2.81 -48.55 7.24
CA LYS A 523 4.20 -48.75 7.71
C LYS A 523 5.07 -49.62 6.76
N ASN A 524 4.46 -50.33 5.79
CA ASN A 524 5.13 -51.38 4.99
C ASN A 524 5.03 -51.21 3.46
N VAL A 525 4.42 -50.15 2.90
CA VAL A 525 4.35 -49.94 1.44
C VAL A 525 4.49 -48.45 1.11
N GLU A 526 5.52 -48.10 0.33
CA GLU A 526 5.72 -46.76 -0.26
C GLU A 526 4.69 -46.46 -1.37
N ASN A 527 3.39 -46.55 -1.09
CA ASN A 527 2.39 -46.03 -2.01
C ASN A 527 2.27 -44.53 -1.76
N THR A 528 2.98 -43.73 -2.55
CA THR A 528 2.81 -42.29 -2.61
C THR A 528 1.34 -41.97 -2.92
N PRO A 529 0.67 -41.09 -2.14
CA PRO A 529 -0.71 -40.70 -2.41
C PRO A 529 -0.81 -40.10 -3.82
N ILE A 530 -1.91 -40.40 -4.53
CA ILE A 530 -2.16 -39.92 -5.89
C ILE A 530 -2.03 -38.40 -5.94
N GLU A 531 -1.22 -37.86 -6.85
CA GLU A 531 -1.09 -36.41 -7.03
C GLU A 531 -2.10 -35.89 -8.06
N ILE A 532 -2.75 -34.77 -7.75
CA ILE A 532 -3.68 -34.05 -8.63
C ILE A 532 -3.25 -32.59 -8.77
N SER A 533 -3.34 -32.03 -9.98
CA SER A 533 -3.11 -30.60 -10.22
C SER A 533 -4.18 -29.74 -9.55
N SER A 534 -3.77 -28.59 -8.99
CA SER A 534 -4.65 -27.53 -8.46
C SER A 534 -5.76 -27.15 -9.44
N ARG A 535 -5.55 -27.32 -10.75
CA ARG A 535 -6.53 -27.00 -11.80
C ARG A 535 -7.81 -27.85 -11.77
N PHE A 536 -7.73 -29.09 -11.27
CA PHE A 536 -8.84 -30.07 -11.28
C PHE A 536 -9.37 -30.39 -9.87
N VAL A 537 -9.02 -29.58 -8.86
CA VAL A 537 -9.44 -29.81 -7.48
C VAL A 537 -10.96 -29.61 -7.32
N SER A 538 -11.62 -30.59 -6.72
CA SER A 538 -13.04 -30.57 -6.37
C SER A 538 -13.22 -30.80 -4.88
N LYS A 539 -14.44 -30.61 -4.35
CA LYS A 539 -14.75 -30.85 -2.93
C LYS A 539 -14.40 -32.28 -2.47
N HIS A 540 -14.47 -33.26 -3.36
CA HIS A 540 -14.18 -34.67 -3.04
C HIS A 540 -12.69 -34.92 -2.77
N HIS A 541 -11.81 -34.11 -3.36
CA HIS A 541 -10.36 -34.20 -3.20
C HIS A 541 -9.84 -33.55 -1.91
N LEU A 542 -10.70 -32.84 -1.18
CA LEU A 542 -10.33 -32.03 -0.02
C LEU A 542 -10.76 -32.65 1.31
N ILE A 543 -10.07 -32.24 2.38
CA ILE A 543 -10.44 -32.56 3.76
C ILE A 543 -11.56 -31.58 4.17
N VAL A 544 -12.81 -32.06 4.10
CA VAL A 544 -13.99 -31.28 4.49
C VAL A 544 -14.65 -31.97 5.67
N PHE A 545 -14.79 -31.25 6.78
CA PHE A 545 -15.37 -31.76 8.02
C PHE A 545 -16.35 -30.73 8.61
N ASN A 546 -17.41 -31.20 9.27
CA ASN A 546 -18.29 -30.36 10.08
C ASN A 546 -18.24 -30.87 11.53
N ILE A 547 -17.68 -30.07 12.42
CA ILE A 547 -17.51 -30.46 13.82
C ILE A 547 -18.86 -30.52 14.52
N GLU A 548 -19.70 -29.49 14.36
CA GLU A 548 -20.93 -29.31 15.14
C GLU A 548 -22.01 -30.33 14.75
N GLU A 549 -22.20 -30.55 13.45
CA GLU A 549 -23.28 -31.45 12.99
C GLU A 549 -22.86 -32.92 13.02
N GLU A 550 -21.61 -33.24 12.65
CA GLU A 550 -21.19 -34.62 12.41
C GLU A 550 -20.32 -35.17 13.54
N LEU A 551 -19.24 -34.46 13.91
CA LEU A 551 -18.28 -34.98 14.88
C LEU A 551 -18.82 -34.96 16.31
N VAL A 552 -19.52 -33.90 16.72
CA VAL A 552 -20.14 -33.80 18.06
C VAL A 552 -21.20 -34.88 18.26
N SER A 553 -21.97 -35.22 17.22
CA SER A 553 -22.93 -36.33 17.25
C SER A 553 -22.25 -37.68 17.53
N VAL A 554 -21.15 -37.97 16.82
CA VAL A 554 -20.36 -39.20 17.05
C VAL A 554 -19.68 -39.22 18.42
N ILE A 555 -19.16 -38.08 18.87
CA ILE A 555 -18.59 -37.93 20.22
C ILE A 555 -19.67 -38.20 21.28
N ALA A 556 -20.89 -37.69 21.07
CA ALA A 556 -22.01 -37.91 21.99
C ALA A 556 -22.46 -39.38 22.05
N GLU A 557 -22.47 -40.08 20.92
CA GLU A 557 -22.78 -41.51 20.83
C GLU A 557 -21.67 -42.41 21.38
N SER A 558 -20.42 -41.95 21.37
CA SER A 558 -19.23 -42.70 21.84
C SER A 558 -19.05 -42.72 23.35
N LYS A 559 -20.02 -42.20 24.12
CA LYS A 559 -20.03 -42.27 25.58
C LYS A 559 -20.10 -43.72 26.03
N LEU A 560 -19.05 -44.21 26.68
CA LEU A 560 -19.11 -45.45 27.44
C LEU A 560 -19.93 -45.19 28.70
N ASN A 561 -21.14 -45.73 28.78
CA ASN A 561 -21.86 -45.83 30.04
C ASN A 561 -21.07 -46.79 30.95
N GLU A 562 -20.55 -46.32 32.08
CA GLU A 562 -20.19 -47.28 33.13
C GLU A 562 -21.48 -47.98 33.58
N PRO A 563 -21.53 -49.33 33.60
CA PRO A 563 -22.57 -50.02 34.33
C PRO A 563 -22.33 -49.70 35.81
N THR A 564 -23.33 -49.13 36.47
CA THR A 564 -23.41 -49.06 37.92
C THR A 564 -23.37 -50.47 38.51
N LEU A 565 -22.17 -51.03 38.67
CA LEU A 565 -21.94 -52.19 39.51
C LEU A 565 -22.01 -51.71 40.96
N THR A 566 -23.21 -51.78 41.52
CA THR A 566 -23.40 -51.86 42.97
C THR A 566 -22.78 -53.18 43.46
N SER A 567 -21.47 -53.21 43.68
CA SER A 567 -20.89 -54.22 44.57
C SER A 567 -21.10 -53.73 46.00
N ASN A 568 -22.02 -54.37 46.71
CA ASN A 568 -22.17 -54.23 48.15
C ASN A 568 -20.90 -54.75 48.83
N ASN A 569 -19.92 -53.88 49.05
CA ASN A 569 -18.91 -54.09 50.07
C ASN A 569 -19.26 -53.21 51.27
N THR A 570 -19.66 -53.88 52.34
CA THR A 570 -19.72 -53.36 53.70
C THR A 570 -18.37 -52.77 54.06
N ASN A 571 -18.23 -51.44 53.96
CA ASN A 571 -17.42 -50.58 54.83
C ASN A 571 -17.41 -49.14 54.28
N GLY A 572 -18.30 -48.31 54.81
CA GLY A 572 -17.98 -47.00 55.36
C GLY A 572 -17.48 -45.83 54.50
N ASP A 573 -16.89 -46.00 53.32
CA ASP A 573 -16.33 -44.88 52.56
C ASP A 573 -16.93 -44.77 51.15
N LYS A 574 -18.01 -43.99 51.05
CA LYS A 574 -18.60 -43.58 49.77
C LYS A 574 -17.75 -42.47 49.13
N GLN A 575 -16.62 -42.83 48.53
CA GLN A 575 -16.05 -41.99 47.47
C GLN A 575 -16.91 -42.15 46.20
N LYS A 576 -17.92 -41.28 46.04
CA LYS A 576 -18.52 -41.01 44.72
C LYS A 576 -17.40 -40.38 43.86
N SER A 577 -16.69 -41.18 43.08
CA SER A 577 -15.80 -40.68 42.03
C SER A 577 -16.64 -39.86 41.05
N SER A 578 -16.32 -38.58 40.88
CA SER A 578 -16.91 -37.73 39.85
C SER A 578 -16.86 -38.47 38.52
N ALA A 579 -18.01 -38.68 37.88
CA ALA A 579 -18.11 -39.41 36.62
C ALA A 579 -17.18 -38.78 35.58
N ARG A 580 -16.02 -39.41 35.33
CA ARG A 580 -15.14 -39.04 34.22
C ARG A 580 -15.84 -39.51 32.94
N HIS A 581 -16.11 -38.58 32.03
CA HIS A 581 -16.58 -38.91 30.70
C HIS A 581 -15.47 -39.69 29.97
N LYS A 582 -15.56 -41.03 29.95
CA LYS A 582 -14.69 -41.85 29.09
C LYS A 582 -15.26 -41.86 27.68
N PHE A 583 -14.48 -41.34 26.73
CA PHE A 583 -14.81 -41.37 25.31
C PHE A 583 -14.20 -42.60 24.65
N ASP A 584 -14.92 -43.20 23.71
CA ASP A 584 -14.38 -44.23 22.83
C ASP A 584 -13.55 -43.57 21.71
N TYR A 585 -12.28 -43.27 22.03
CA TYR A 585 -11.33 -42.64 21.12
C TYR A 585 -11.06 -43.47 19.86
N GLU A 586 -11.17 -44.80 19.93
CA GLU A 586 -10.93 -45.69 18.79
C GLU A 586 -12.02 -45.53 17.72
N ARG A 587 -13.29 -45.52 18.16
CA ARG A 587 -14.43 -45.28 17.26
C ARG A 587 -14.37 -43.89 16.62
N ILE A 588 -13.96 -42.87 17.38
CA ILE A 588 -13.82 -41.50 16.87
C ILE A 588 -12.66 -41.40 15.86
N GLU A 589 -11.51 -42.00 16.14
CA GLU A 589 -10.37 -42.01 15.23
C GLU A 589 -10.71 -42.72 13.92
N GLN A 590 -11.39 -43.87 13.98
CA GLN A 590 -11.85 -44.60 12.79
C GLN A 590 -12.86 -43.81 11.96
N PHE A 591 -13.78 -43.07 12.62
CA PHE A 591 -14.74 -42.22 11.93
C PHE A 591 -14.05 -41.08 11.16
N ILE A 592 -13.14 -40.35 11.82
CA ILE A 592 -12.37 -39.27 11.20
C ILE A 592 -11.54 -39.80 10.03
N LEU A 593 -10.89 -40.93 10.23
CA LEU A 593 -10.07 -41.56 9.20
C LEU A 593 -10.90 -41.97 7.98
N THR A 594 -12.01 -42.69 8.19
CA THR A 594 -12.85 -43.21 7.11
C THR A 594 -13.55 -42.10 6.35
N LYS A 595 -14.05 -41.08 7.05
CA LYS A 595 -14.90 -40.03 6.45
C LYS A 595 -14.12 -38.84 5.90
N TYR A 596 -13.08 -38.39 6.60
CA TYR A 596 -12.41 -37.11 6.27
C TYR A 596 -11.04 -37.29 5.61
N LEU A 597 -10.27 -38.32 5.99
CA LEU A 597 -8.85 -38.42 5.63
C LEU A 597 -8.54 -39.51 4.60
N SER A 598 -9.31 -40.59 4.55
CA SER A 598 -9.07 -41.72 3.65
C SER A 598 -9.27 -41.36 2.17
N GLY A 599 -8.37 -41.84 1.31
CA GLY A 599 -8.49 -41.75 -0.15
C GLY A 599 -8.28 -40.36 -0.75
N LYS A 600 -7.78 -39.39 0.01
CA LYS A 600 -7.57 -38.01 -0.48
C LYS A 600 -6.24 -37.89 -1.26
N PRO A 601 -6.24 -37.25 -2.44
CA PRO A 601 -5.01 -37.04 -3.21
C PRO A 601 -4.18 -35.89 -2.64
N LYS A 602 -2.88 -35.88 -2.99
CA LYS A 602 -1.98 -34.75 -2.77
C LYS A 602 -2.19 -33.72 -3.89
N ILE A 603 -2.21 -32.45 -3.54
CA ILE A 603 -2.47 -31.36 -4.48
C ILE A 603 -1.14 -30.73 -4.90
N LYS A 604 -0.85 -30.75 -6.21
CA LYS A 604 0.28 -30.03 -6.79
C LYS A 604 -0.18 -28.62 -7.17
N LEU A 605 0.46 -27.61 -6.57
CA LEU A 605 0.15 -26.22 -6.88
C LEU A 605 0.75 -25.84 -8.25
N GLU A 606 -0.13 -25.57 -9.21
CA GLU A 606 0.20 -24.91 -10.47
C GLU A 606 -0.41 -23.51 -10.43
N LEU A 607 0.38 -22.50 -10.07
CA LEU A 607 0.05 -21.09 -10.26
C LEU A 607 0.80 -20.59 -11.49
N GLU A 608 0.09 -19.88 -12.36
CA GLU A 608 0.72 -19.04 -13.36
C GLU A 608 1.07 -17.70 -12.67
N GLY A 609 2.23 -17.13 -12.97
CA GLY A 609 2.62 -15.82 -12.41
C GLY A 609 1.75 -14.70 -12.99
N PHE A 610 1.24 -13.82 -12.13
CA PHE A 610 0.61 -12.59 -12.60
C PHE A 610 1.68 -11.60 -13.06
N LEU A 611 1.51 -11.03 -14.26
CA LEU A 611 2.38 -9.99 -14.80
C LEU A 611 1.61 -8.67 -14.86
N PHE A 612 2.13 -7.63 -14.21
CA PHE A 612 1.57 -6.28 -14.35
C PHE A 612 1.96 -5.65 -15.70
N LEU A 613 1.15 -4.69 -16.15
CA LEU A 613 1.50 -3.82 -17.25
C LEU A 613 2.83 -3.11 -16.91
N ASN A 614 3.82 -3.23 -17.80
CA ASN A 614 5.19 -2.65 -17.70
C ASN A 614 6.28 -3.47 -16.95
N GLU A 615 6.01 -4.68 -16.46
CA GLU A 615 7.02 -5.48 -15.72
C GLU A 615 7.91 -6.38 -16.57
N THR A 616 7.54 -6.64 -17.82
CA THR A 616 8.43 -7.39 -18.71
C THR A 616 9.57 -6.47 -19.15
N ARG A 617 10.80 -6.66 -18.65
CA ARG A 617 11.98 -7.02 -19.51
C ARG A 617 13.40 -6.74 -19.00
N TYR A 618 13.64 -6.13 -17.84
CA TYR A 618 15.03 -5.88 -17.40
C TYR A 618 15.51 -6.66 -16.17
N SER A 619 14.64 -7.23 -15.34
CA SER A 619 15.03 -7.60 -13.97
C SER A 619 14.92 -9.07 -13.55
N THR A 620 14.63 -10.02 -14.44
CA THR A 620 14.66 -11.44 -14.04
C THR A 620 16.02 -12.08 -14.34
N GLY A 621 16.95 -11.97 -13.39
CA GLY A 621 18.12 -12.84 -13.33
C GLY A 621 19.19 -12.43 -12.31
N PHE A 622 19.00 -12.79 -11.04
CA PHE A 622 20.13 -13.03 -10.14
C PHE A 622 20.95 -14.21 -10.68
N GLY A 623 22.26 -14.02 -10.89
CA GLY A 623 23.25 -15.10 -11.01
C GLY A 623 23.79 -15.41 -12.41
N ASP A 624 24.92 -14.80 -12.73
CA ASP A 624 26.05 -15.39 -13.47
C ASP A 624 25.97 -15.77 -14.97
N GLN A 625 24.93 -15.42 -15.73
CA GLN A 625 25.01 -15.51 -17.20
C GLN A 625 24.42 -14.27 -17.88
N ILE A 626 25.29 -13.57 -18.62
CA ILE A 626 24.97 -12.44 -19.48
C ILE A 626 23.94 -12.88 -20.52
N GLY A 627 22.69 -12.43 -20.36
CA GLY A 627 21.77 -12.27 -21.49
C GLY A 627 20.28 -12.46 -21.23
N GLY A 628 19.52 -11.36 -21.16
CA GLY A 628 18.05 -11.41 -21.22
C GLY A 628 17.47 -11.78 -22.60
N PRO A 629 16.15 -11.94 -22.74
CA PRO A 629 15.48 -12.44 -23.96
C PRO A 629 15.83 -11.65 -25.24
N VAL A 630 16.04 -10.33 -25.10
CA VAL A 630 16.41 -9.43 -26.20
C VAL A 630 17.86 -9.63 -26.64
N SER A 631 18.76 -9.96 -25.72
CA SER A 631 20.18 -10.18 -26.03
C SER A 631 20.41 -11.52 -26.74
N GLU A 632 19.62 -12.54 -26.41
CA GLU A 632 19.70 -13.86 -27.04
C GLU A 632 19.14 -13.84 -28.48
N LEU A 633 18.10 -13.03 -28.73
CA LEU A 633 17.62 -12.73 -30.09
C LEU A 633 18.68 -11.98 -30.90
N LYS A 634 19.29 -10.92 -30.34
CA LYS A 634 20.37 -10.15 -31.00
C LYS A 634 21.59 -11.01 -31.33
N ARG A 635 21.86 -12.05 -30.53
CA ARG A 635 22.94 -13.02 -30.77
C ARG A 635 22.64 -13.96 -31.95
N LYS A 636 21.37 -14.24 -32.24
CA LYS A 636 20.94 -15.23 -33.26
C LYS A 636 20.51 -14.59 -34.59
N ILE A 637 19.85 -13.43 -34.57
CA ILE A 637 19.28 -12.75 -35.74
C ILE A 637 19.69 -11.28 -35.68
N LYS A 638 20.26 -10.74 -36.77
CA LYS A 638 20.63 -9.32 -36.83
C LYS A 638 19.39 -8.43 -36.85
N GLN A 639 19.17 -7.68 -35.78
CA GLN A 639 18.04 -6.75 -35.66
C GLN A 639 18.39 -5.39 -36.30
N VAL A 640 17.48 -4.86 -37.13
CA VAL A 640 17.58 -3.59 -37.85
C VAL A 640 16.39 -2.71 -37.48
N GLU A 641 16.61 -1.40 -37.39
CA GLU A 641 15.56 -0.44 -37.04
C GLU A 641 14.61 -0.19 -38.22
N ILE A 642 13.30 -0.11 -37.95
CA ILE A 642 12.30 0.24 -38.97
C ILE A 642 12.45 1.74 -39.34
N PRO A 643 12.44 2.09 -40.64
CA PRO A 643 12.42 3.47 -41.11
C PRO A 643 11.27 4.31 -40.50
N THR A 644 11.54 5.58 -40.18
CA THR A 644 10.63 6.47 -39.43
C THR A 644 9.31 6.76 -40.15
N ASP A 645 9.34 6.80 -41.48
CA ASP A 645 8.18 6.91 -42.37
C ASP A 645 7.26 5.68 -42.26
N ILE A 646 7.83 4.47 -42.23
CA ILE A 646 7.07 3.22 -42.07
C ILE A 646 6.52 3.11 -40.65
N LYS A 647 7.29 3.51 -39.63
CA LYS A 647 6.80 3.58 -38.22
C LYS A 647 5.57 4.46 -38.10
N GLN A 648 5.57 5.64 -38.73
CA GLN A 648 4.43 6.56 -38.72
C GLN A 648 3.23 6.00 -39.50
N ALA A 649 3.45 5.34 -40.63
CA ALA A 649 2.39 4.71 -41.40
C ALA A 649 1.69 3.58 -40.62
N ILE A 650 2.46 2.74 -39.91
CA ILE A 650 1.91 1.68 -39.04
C ILE A 650 1.06 2.30 -37.92
N ILE A 651 1.55 3.36 -37.25
CA ILE A 651 0.80 4.05 -36.19
C ILE A 651 -0.51 4.65 -36.71
N LEU A 652 -0.47 5.29 -37.87
CA LEU A 652 -1.66 5.92 -38.48
C LEU A 652 -2.72 4.88 -38.87
N GLU A 653 -2.32 3.73 -39.41
CA GLU A 653 -3.23 2.63 -39.75
C GLU A 653 -3.85 1.99 -38.49
N MET A 654 -3.07 1.85 -37.41
CA MET A 654 -3.56 1.30 -36.13
C MET A 654 -4.50 2.24 -35.38
N ARG A 655 -4.30 3.56 -35.50
CA ARG A 655 -5.15 4.58 -34.84
C ARG A 655 -6.46 4.88 -35.59
N ALA A 656 -6.61 4.43 -36.83
CA ALA A 656 -7.80 4.66 -37.64
C ALA A 656 -9.00 3.78 -37.23
N ASN A 657 -8.79 2.69 -36.49
CA ASN A 657 -9.84 1.76 -36.06
C ASN A 657 -10.30 2.06 -34.61
N GLU A 658 -11.61 2.08 -34.37
CA GLU A 658 -12.23 2.44 -33.06
C GLU A 658 -11.83 1.50 -31.89
N THR A 659 -11.24 0.33 -32.17
CA THR A 659 -10.74 -0.67 -31.19
C THR A 659 -9.20 -0.72 -31.13
N SER A 660 -8.54 0.44 -31.22
CA SER A 660 -7.08 0.55 -31.36
C SER A 660 -6.25 -0.15 -30.28
N LEU A 661 -6.62 -0.05 -28.99
CA LEU A 661 -5.82 -0.60 -27.88
C LEU A 661 -5.81 -2.13 -27.85
N ASP A 662 -6.95 -2.79 -28.09
CA ASP A 662 -7.05 -4.25 -28.10
C ASP A 662 -6.26 -4.85 -29.27
N ILE A 663 -6.29 -4.19 -30.43
CA ILE A 663 -5.52 -4.60 -31.62
C ILE A 663 -4.02 -4.43 -31.38
N ILE A 664 -3.58 -3.33 -30.75
CA ILE A 664 -2.16 -3.10 -30.43
C ILE A 664 -1.67 -4.14 -29.41
N GLN A 665 -2.45 -4.43 -28.37
CA GLN A 665 -2.11 -5.47 -27.38
C GLN A 665 -2.03 -6.87 -28.01
N ALA A 666 -2.97 -7.20 -28.90
CA ALA A 666 -2.99 -8.47 -29.59
C ALA A 666 -1.80 -8.59 -30.58
N CYS A 667 -1.43 -7.51 -31.28
CA CYS A 667 -0.23 -7.45 -32.11
C CYS A 667 1.06 -7.67 -31.28
N LEU A 668 1.17 -6.98 -30.14
CA LEU A 668 2.33 -7.11 -29.24
C LEU A 668 2.51 -8.57 -28.79
N ARG A 669 1.41 -9.24 -28.43
CA ARG A 669 1.41 -10.64 -27.99
C ARG A 669 1.92 -11.59 -29.08
N GLN A 670 1.49 -11.40 -30.33
CA GLN A 670 1.97 -12.22 -31.44
C GLN A 670 3.45 -11.97 -31.77
N VAL A 671 3.92 -10.73 -31.64
CA VAL A 671 5.35 -10.41 -31.80
C VAL A 671 6.18 -11.09 -30.70
N GLU A 672 5.69 -11.11 -29.46
CA GLU A 672 6.34 -11.81 -28.34
C GLU A 672 6.40 -13.33 -28.53
N GLU A 673 5.33 -13.94 -29.04
CA GLU A 673 5.28 -15.35 -29.40
C GLU A 673 6.33 -15.65 -30.47
N CYS A 674 6.39 -14.83 -31.53
CA CYS A 674 7.41 -14.98 -32.59
C CYS A 674 8.84 -14.90 -32.03
N ILE A 675 9.12 -13.93 -31.16
CA ILE A 675 10.43 -13.77 -30.51
C ILE A 675 10.78 -15.01 -29.67
N SER A 676 9.82 -15.53 -28.90
CA SER A 676 10.02 -16.71 -28.04
C SER A 676 10.28 -17.98 -28.87
N PHE A 677 9.58 -18.16 -30.00
CA PHE A 677 9.82 -19.28 -30.91
C PHE A 677 11.20 -19.19 -31.59
N LEU A 678 11.61 -18.00 -32.04
CA LEU A 678 12.93 -17.79 -32.63
C LEU A 678 14.07 -18.00 -31.61
N GLN A 679 13.82 -17.73 -30.33
CA GLN A 679 14.74 -18.06 -29.24
C GLN A 679 14.89 -19.57 -29.03
N ALA A 680 13.80 -20.34 -29.12
CA ALA A 680 13.81 -21.79 -28.90
C ALA A 680 14.47 -22.57 -30.05
N ILE A 681 14.59 -21.98 -31.25
CA ILE A 681 15.25 -22.65 -32.39
C ILE A 681 16.77 -22.75 -32.12
N SER A 682 17.22 -23.99 -31.99
CA SER A 682 18.63 -24.37 -31.93
C SER A 682 19.20 -24.49 -33.33
N SER A 683 20.17 -23.62 -33.66
CA SER A 683 21.20 -23.81 -34.70
C SER A 683 20.76 -24.58 -35.95
N SER A 684 20.00 -23.91 -36.84
CA SER A 684 19.83 -24.35 -38.23
C SER A 684 20.70 -23.50 -39.16
N ASN A 685 21.37 -24.15 -40.12
CA ASN A 685 22.46 -23.58 -40.93
C ASN A 685 22.03 -22.57 -42.03
N ASN A 686 20.79 -22.05 -42.00
CA ASN A 686 20.25 -21.16 -43.03
C ASN A 686 19.67 -19.85 -42.42
N LEU A 687 20.42 -19.18 -41.54
CA LEU A 687 19.95 -17.98 -40.84
C LEU A 687 19.80 -16.74 -41.75
N GLU A 688 20.55 -16.64 -42.85
CA GLU A 688 20.48 -15.46 -43.76
C GLU A 688 19.14 -15.37 -44.54
N ASP A 689 18.50 -16.50 -44.85
CA ASP A 689 17.20 -16.52 -45.54
C ASP A 689 16.05 -16.25 -44.56
N VAL A 690 16.18 -16.70 -43.31
CA VAL A 690 15.21 -16.45 -42.24
C VAL A 690 15.20 -14.97 -41.83
N GLU A 691 16.36 -14.31 -41.80
CA GLU A 691 16.46 -12.87 -41.49
C GLU A 691 15.61 -11.98 -42.40
N LYS A 692 15.48 -12.36 -43.69
CA LYS A 692 14.77 -11.57 -44.70
C LYS A 692 13.30 -11.99 -44.89
N MET A 693 12.86 -13.04 -44.19
CA MET A 693 11.50 -13.54 -44.23
C MET A 693 10.52 -12.53 -43.64
N SER A 694 9.34 -12.38 -44.25
CA SER A 694 8.27 -11.56 -43.70
C SER A 694 7.70 -12.23 -42.43
N ILE A 695 7.20 -11.42 -41.49
CA ILE A 695 6.60 -11.96 -40.26
C ILE A 695 5.37 -12.82 -40.56
N THR A 696 4.62 -12.48 -41.61
CA THR A 696 3.43 -13.20 -42.09
C THR A 696 3.79 -14.53 -42.73
N ASP A 697 4.82 -14.58 -43.58
CA ASP A 697 5.30 -15.85 -44.14
C ASP A 697 5.81 -16.78 -43.04
N TYR A 698 6.47 -16.24 -42.01
CA TYR A 698 6.94 -17.02 -40.87
C TYR A 698 5.77 -17.62 -40.06
N LEU A 699 4.74 -16.81 -39.79
CA LEU A 699 3.54 -17.25 -39.08
C LEU A 699 2.77 -18.32 -39.84
N HIS A 700 2.59 -18.17 -41.15
CA HIS A 700 1.79 -19.11 -41.95
C HIS A 700 2.55 -20.35 -42.41
N ASN A 701 3.81 -20.20 -42.84
CA ASN A 701 4.54 -21.30 -43.48
C ASN A 701 5.44 -22.08 -42.50
N ILE A 702 5.87 -21.46 -41.38
CA ILE A 702 6.77 -22.10 -40.41
C ILE A 702 6.04 -22.45 -39.11
N LEU A 703 5.33 -21.48 -38.52
CA LEU A 703 4.52 -21.72 -37.32
C LEU A 703 3.17 -22.38 -37.62
N LEU A 704 2.84 -22.57 -38.91
CA LEU A 704 1.63 -23.26 -39.40
C LEU A 704 0.34 -22.73 -38.76
N VAL A 705 0.27 -21.41 -38.56
CA VAL A 705 -0.93 -20.78 -38.00
C VAL A 705 -2.03 -20.75 -39.07
N ASP A 706 -3.12 -21.46 -38.80
CA ASP A 706 -4.20 -21.76 -39.74
C ASP A 706 -4.87 -20.46 -40.29
N PRO A 707 -4.86 -20.23 -41.63
CA PRO A 707 -5.34 -18.98 -42.22
C PRO A 707 -6.87 -18.77 -42.15
N SER A 708 -7.66 -19.80 -41.83
CA SER A 708 -9.13 -19.70 -41.72
C SER A 708 -9.65 -19.08 -40.41
N THR A 709 -8.78 -18.83 -39.42
CA THR A 709 -9.13 -18.20 -38.14
C THR A 709 -8.72 -16.72 -38.12
N THR A 710 -9.33 -15.91 -38.99
CA THR A 710 -8.97 -14.51 -39.25
C THR A 710 -9.14 -13.58 -38.04
N SER A 711 -9.92 -13.97 -37.02
CA SER A 711 -10.13 -13.17 -35.80
C SER A 711 -8.97 -13.23 -34.80
N ASN A 712 -8.02 -14.16 -34.95
CA ASN A 712 -6.88 -14.35 -34.03
C ASN A 712 -5.54 -13.88 -34.63
N GLN A 713 -5.53 -13.17 -35.78
CA GLN A 713 -4.31 -12.69 -36.43
C GLN A 713 -4.27 -11.17 -36.63
N PRO A 714 -4.10 -10.39 -35.54
CA PRO A 714 -4.04 -8.93 -35.59
C PRO A 714 -2.86 -8.39 -36.41
N LEU A 715 -1.71 -9.08 -36.48
CA LEU A 715 -0.57 -8.65 -37.31
C LEU A 715 -0.85 -8.74 -38.82
N CYS A 716 -1.69 -9.69 -39.25
CA CYS A 716 -2.06 -9.88 -40.66
C CYS A 716 -3.16 -8.91 -41.12
N ASN A 717 -3.87 -8.29 -40.17
CA ASN A 717 -4.93 -7.32 -40.46
C ASN A 717 -4.39 -5.91 -40.75
N ILE A 718 -3.09 -5.66 -40.51
CA ILE A 718 -2.45 -4.35 -40.73
C ILE A 718 -1.56 -4.46 -41.97
N SER A 719 -1.96 -3.75 -43.02
CA SER A 719 -1.36 -3.83 -44.36
C SER A 719 0.11 -3.42 -44.34
N ASN A 720 0.45 -2.36 -43.60
CA ASN A 720 1.82 -1.87 -43.51
C ASN A 720 2.75 -2.83 -42.76
N ILE A 721 2.25 -3.58 -41.76
CA ILE A 721 3.02 -4.60 -41.05
C ILE A 721 3.27 -5.81 -41.96
N MET A 722 2.21 -6.28 -42.65
CA MET A 722 2.29 -7.40 -43.57
C MET A 722 3.29 -7.19 -44.72
N ILE A 723 3.41 -5.95 -45.22
CA ILE A 723 4.24 -5.65 -46.40
C ILE A 723 5.69 -5.32 -46.01
N HIS A 724 5.90 -4.58 -44.91
CA HIS A 724 7.20 -3.96 -44.61
C HIS A 724 7.97 -4.58 -43.43
N VAL A 725 7.33 -5.39 -42.58
CA VAL A 725 7.96 -5.98 -41.40
C VAL A 725 8.55 -7.36 -41.72
N LYS A 726 9.83 -7.52 -41.41
CA LYS A 726 10.61 -8.76 -41.52
C LYS A 726 11.08 -9.23 -40.16
N LEU A 727 11.59 -10.45 -40.05
CA LEU A 727 12.09 -10.99 -38.77
C LEU A 727 13.28 -10.19 -38.19
N CYS A 728 14.06 -9.51 -39.04
CA CYS A 728 15.08 -8.56 -38.60
C CYS A 728 14.52 -7.26 -37.98
N HIS A 729 13.22 -6.96 -38.13
CA HIS A 729 12.58 -5.75 -37.62
C HIS A 729 11.80 -5.97 -36.31
N LEU A 730 11.78 -7.19 -35.76
CA LEU A 730 10.94 -7.58 -34.62
C LEU A 730 11.17 -6.73 -33.38
N LEU A 731 12.43 -6.43 -33.05
CA LEU A 731 12.76 -5.62 -31.88
C LEU A 731 12.29 -4.17 -32.04
N SER A 732 12.46 -3.61 -33.24
CA SER A 732 12.02 -2.24 -33.53
C SER A 732 10.50 -2.12 -33.62
N LEU A 733 9.79 -3.16 -34.08
CA LEU A 733 8.33 -3.20 -34.07
C LEU A 733 7.81 -3.34 -32.64
N TRP A 734 8.42 -4.22 -31.85
CA TRP A 734 8.05 -4.42 -30.46
C TRP A 734 8.15 -3.11 -29.64
N GLN A 735 9.27 -2.38 -29.77
CA GLN A 735 9.44 -1.07 -29.15
C GLN A 735 8.42 -0.03 -29.64
N LEU A 736 8.08 -0.05 -30.93
CA LEU A 736 7.07 0.85 -31.50
C LEU A 736 5.69 0.61 -30.87
N LEU A 737 5.27 -0.66 -30.80
CA LEU A 737 3.98 -1.06 -30.24
C LEU A 737 3.90 -0.81 -28.73
N GLU A 738 4.99 -1.04 -27.99
CA GLU A 738 5.08 -0.73 -26.56
C GLU A 738 4.98 0.79 -26.28
N ASN A 739 5.69 1.60 -27.07
CA ASN A 739 5.62 3.07 -26.97
C ASN A 739 4.21 3.62 -27.25
N GLU A 740 3.44 2.94 -28.10
CA GLU A 740 2.05 3.31 -28.39
C GLU A 740 1.04 2.82 -27.34
N LEU A 741 1.34 1.74 -26.61
CA LEU A 741 0.53 1.26 -25.47
C LEU A 741 0.71 2.15 -24.23
N SER A 742 1.89 2.72 -24.04
CA SER A 742 2.22 3.62 -22.93
C SER A 742 2.73 4.98 -23.43
N PRO A 743 1.89 5.82 -24.04
CA PRO A 743 2.29 7.13 -24.51
C PRO A 743 2.42 8.10 -23.32
N GLY A 744 3.56 8.09 -22.64
CA GLY A 744 3.82 9.00 -21.51
C GLY A 744 4.84 8.51 -20.49
N SER A 745 5.17 7.22 -20.46
CA SER A 745 6.31 6.77 -19.67
C SER A 745 7.59 7.02 -20.45
N THR A 746 8.29 8.12 -20.16
CA THR A 746 9.75 8.06 -20.17
C THR A 746 10.11 6.94 -19.18
N ILE A 747 10.38 5.75 -19.72
CA ILE A 747 10.65 4.46 -19.01
C ILE A 747 11.71 4.60 -17.90
N GLU A 748 12.41 5.72 -17.84
CA GLU A 748 13.45 6.00 -16.87
C GLU A 748 12.88 6.40 -15.47
N SER A 749 11.78 7.16 -15.32
CA SER A 749 11.45 7.73 -13.99
C SER A 749 10.61 6.85 -13.06
N SER A 750 9.69 6.04 -13.58
CA SER A 750 8.76 5.27 -12.75
C SER A 750 9.35 3.96 -12.22
N ILE A 751 10.38 3.43 -12.87
CA ILE A 751 10.99 2.13 -12.53
C ILE A 751 12.08 2.31 -11.46
N ILE A 752 12.72 3.47 -11.38
CA ILE A 752 13.83 3.74 -10.45
C ILE A 752 13.31 4.17 -9.09
N SER A 753 13.81 3.53 -8.03
CA SER A 753 13.41 3.83 -6.65
C SER A 753 13.70 5.29 -6.29
N ASN A 754 12.78 5.91 -5.53
CA ASN A 754 12.86 7.32 -5.12
C ASN A 754 14.13 7.66 -4.33
N ARG A 755 14.80 6.66 -3.73
CA ARG A 755 16.08 6.82 -3.02
C ARG A 755 17.22 7.33 -3.91
N TYR A 756 17.14 7.13 -5.23
CA TYR A 756 18.14 7.56 -6.22
C TYR A 756 17.76 8.84 -6.97
N LYS A 757 16.69 9.52 -6.51
CA LYS A 757 16.15 10.78 -7.06
C LYS A 757 16.34 11.96 -6.11
N ARG A 758 17.39 11.94 -5.29
CA ARG A 758 17.68 13.07 -4.39
C ARG A 758 18.26 14.22 -5.21
N ALA A 759 17.76 15.43 -4.96
CA ALA A 759 18.26 16.64 -5.59
C ALA A 759 19.76 16.87 -5.30
N ILE A 760 20.49 17.38 -6.28
CA ILE A 760 21.91 17.70 -6.15
C ILE A 760 22.05 19.03 -5.40
N PRO A 761 22.85 19.10 -4.32
CA PRO A 761 23.16 20.35 -3.65
C PRO A 761 23.73 21.40 -4.62
N SER A 762 23.31 22.66 -4.48
CA SER A 762 23.69 23.76 -5.38
C SER A 762 25.21 23.99 -5.51
N SER A 763 25.99 23.64 -4.48
CA SER A 763 27.46 23.65 -4.51
C SER A 763 28.06 22.61 -5.48
N LEU A 764 27.44 21.44 -5.62
CA LEU A 764 27.89 20.35 -6.48
C LEU A 764 27.42 20.50 -7.93
N LEU A 765 26.32 21.23 -8.15
CA LEU A 765 25.80 21.52 -9.48
C LEU A 765 26.81 22.31 -10.34
N ASN A 766 27.61 23.19 -9.72
CA ASN A 766 28.66 23.95 -10.40
C ASN A 766 29.82 23.04 -10.85
N HIS A 767 30.26 22.11 -10.00
CA HIS A 767 31.28 21.12 -10.36
C HIS A 767 30.82 20.20 -11.51
N LEU A 768 29.53 19.85 -11.57
CA LEU A 768 28.96 19.08 -12.68
C LEU A 768 28.92 19.85 -14.00
N LYS A 769 28.66 21.17 -13.96
CA LYS A 769 28.71 22.03 -15.14
C LYS A 769 30.13 22.13 -15.68
N GLU A 770 31.12 22.32 -14.81
CA GLU A 770 32.55 22.31 -15.20
C GLU A 770 32.99 20.95 -15.77
N PHE A 771 32.48 19.85 -15.21
CA PHE A 771 32.73 18.50 -15.72
C PHE A 771 32.14 18.31 -17.13
N LYS A 772 30.91 18.78 -17.37
CA LYS A 772 30.25 18.75 -18.68
C LYS A 772 31.02 19.53 -19.74
N GLU A 773 31.54 20.71 -19.41
CA GLU A 773 32.30 21.55 -20.37
C GLU A 773 33.63 20.91 -20.81
N LYS A 774 34.19 20.01 -20.00
CA LYS A 774 35.45 19.30 -20.31
C LYS A 774 35.26 18.00 -21.10
N LEU A 775 34.02 17.53 -21.29
CA LEU A 775 33.69 16.30 -22.01
C LEU A 775 33.55 16.55 -23.52
N SER A 776 34.12 15.67 -24.36
CA SER A 776 33.86 15.69 -25.80
C SER A 776 32.44 15.17 -26.12
N LEU A 777 31.93 15.47 -27.32
CA LEU A 777 30.60 15.00 -27.75
C LEU A 777 30.49 13.47 -27.83
N THR A 778 31.60 12.81 -28.19
CA THR A 778 31.73 11.36 -28.18
C THR A 778 31.73 10.82 -26.75
N ASP A 779 32.47 11.42 -25.83
CA ASP A 779 32.51 10.99 -24.42
C ASP A 779 31.16 11.17 -23.72
N LEU A 780 30.46 12.27 -24.01
CA LEU A 780 29.13 12.54 -23.46
C LEU A 780 28.09 11.52 -23.94
N SER A 781 28.21 11.04 -25.18
CA SER A 781 27.34 9.97 -25.71
C SER A 781 27.62 8.61 -25.06
N ILE A 782 28.89 8.26 -24.86
CA ILE A 782 29.31 7.02 -24.20
C ILE A 782 28.85 7.02 -22.74
N LEU A 783 29.09 8.12 -22.01
CA LEU A 783 28.64 8.31 -20.63
C LEU A 783 27.12 8.20 -20.51
N THR A 784 26.39 8.87 -21.40
CA THR A 784 24.92 8.83 -21.42
C THR A 784 24.36 7.43 -21.65
N CYS A 785 24.86 6.71 -22.67
CA CYS A 785 24.40 5.37 -22.98
C CYS A 785 24.71 4.38 -21.85
N SER A 786 25.90 4.48 -21.26
CA SER A 786 26.32 3.60 -20.17
C SER A 786 25.56 3.86 -18.87
N ILE A 787 25.21 5.13 -18.57
CA ILE A 787 24.35 5.47 -17.42
C ILE A 787 22.92 4.95 -17.63
N LYS A 788 22.36 5.08 -18.84
CA LYS A 788 21.00 4.58 -19.13
C LYS A 788 20.89 3.07 -18.92
N GLU A 789 21.89 2.30 -19.36
CA GLU A 789 21.92 0.86 -19.16
C GLU A 789 22.07 0.50 -17.68
N LEU A 790 22.96 1.18 -16.97
CA LEU A 790 23.18 1.02 -15.52
C LEU A 790 21.91 1.31 -14.70
N LEU A 791 21.17 2.36 -15.06
CA LEU A 791 19.92 2.74 -14.40
C LEU A 791 18.83 1.68 -14.58
N LEU A 792 18.71 1.11 -15.77
CA LEU A 792 17.72 0.08 -16.08
C LEU A 792 18.06 -1.28 -15.48
N SER A 793 19.33 -1.57 -15.23
CA SER A 793 19.77 -2.87 -14.72
C SER A 793 19.89 -2.95 -13.19
N TYR A 794 20.30 -1.86 -12.52
CA TYR A 794 20.67 -1.90 -11.10
C TYR A 794 19.85 -0.98 -10.19
N PHE A 795 19.26 0.11 -10.71
CA PHE A 795 18.60 1.13 -9.88
C PHE A 795 17.09 0.98 -9.77
N THR A 796 16.54 -0.10 -10.32
CA THR A 796 15.12 -0.45 -10.23
C THR A 796 14.75 -1.05 -8.87
N ASN A 797 15.71 -1.64 -8.15
CA ASN A 797 15.51 -2.30 -6.87
C ASN A 797 16.19 -1.52 -5.72
N GLU A 798 15.68 -1.67 -4.49
CA GLU A 798 16.22 -1.01 -3.28
C GLU A 798 17.49 -1.67 -2.71
N THR A 799 18.24 -2.44 -3.51
CA THR A 799 19.35 -3.26 -3.00
C THR A 799 20.68 -2.51 -2.87
N LEU A 800 20.90 -1.42 -3.60
CA LEU A 800 22.15 -0.66 -3.61
C LEU A 800 22.11 0.54 -2.65
N ASP A 801 23.19 0.80 -1.91
CA ASP A 801 23.23 1.97 -1.03
C ASP A 801 23.24 3.28 -1.86
N SER A 802 22.39 4.22 -1.44
CA SER A 802 22.20 5.53 -2.05
C SER A 802 23.32 6.51 -1.67
N GLU A 803 24.14 6.18 -0.67
CA GLU A 803 25.22 7.05 -0.19
C GLU A 803 26.59 6.78 -0.83
N ILE A 804 26.71 5.77 -1.70
CA ILE A 804 27.96 5.42 -2.40
C ILE A 804 28.36 6.55 -3.36
N PRO A 805 29.66 6.95 -3.41
CA PRO A 805 30.15 7.87 -4.42
C PRO A 805 29.87 7.36 -5.84
N LEU A 806 29.16 8.17 -6.64
CA LEU A 806 28.77 7.86 -8.01
C LEU A 806 29.97 7.54 -8.90
N LYS A 807 31.12 8.19 -8.66
CA LYS A 807 32.37 7.95 -9.37
C LYS A 807 32.84 6.49 -9.24
N GLN A 808 32.81 5.92 -8.03
CA GLN A 808 33.22 4.52 -7.80
C GLN A 808 32.33 3.54 -8.55
N MET A 809 31.03 3.84 -8.65
CA MET A 809 30.11 3.05 -9.44
C MET A 809 30.36 3.18 -10.95
N LEU A 810 30.63 4.39 -11.44
CA LEU A 810 30.94 4.60 -12.85
C LEU A 810 32.27 3.95 -13.25
N GLU A 811 33.28 3.90 -12.38
CA GLU A 811 34.59 3.29 -12.67
C GLU A 811 34.48 1.80 -13.05
N ILE A 812 33.52 1.08 -12.47
CA ILE A 812 33.31 -0.35 -12.74
C ILE A 812 32.33 -0.64 -13.89
N THR A 813 31.66 0.39 -14.43
CA THR A 813 30.65 0.27 -15.49
C THR A 813 31.28 0.03 -16.86
N PRO A 814 30.78 -0.92 -17.67
CA PRO A 814 31.25 -1.13 -19.04
C PRO A 814 30.86 0.07 -19.93
N ALA A 815 31.76 0.49 -20.83
CA ALA A 815 31.49 1.57 -21.77
C ALA A 815 30.70 1.08 -23.00
N VAL A 816 29.56 1.71 -23.29
CA VAL A 816 28.72 1.40 -24.45
C VAL A 816 29.17 2.22 -25.67
N GLU A 817 29.98 1.63 -26.56
CA GLU A 817 30.40 2.28 -27.82
C GLU A 817 29.28 2.13 -28.89
N ASN A 818 28.65 3.23 -29.29
CA ASN A 818 27.72 3.24 -30.43
C ASN A 818 28.50 3.03 -31.74
N MET A 819 28.35 1.87 -32.40
CA MET A 819 28.88 1.63 -33.75
C MET A 819 28.09 2.42 -34.81
N ALA A 820 28.34 3.73 -34.89
CA ALA A 820 28.02 4.53 -36.07
C ALA A 820 29.11 5.59 -36.27
N GLN A 821 29.97 5.33 -37.27
CA GLN A 821 31.03 6.19 -37.82
C GLN A 821 32.38 6.28 -37.09
N VAL A 822 33.23 5.26 -37.27
CA VAL A 822 34.65 5.48 -37.63
C VAL A 822 35.05 4.41 -38.65
N SER A 823 35.11 4.78 -39.93
CA SER A 823 35.83 3.99 -40.92
C SER A 823 37.28 4.47 -40.97
N LYS A 824 38.20 3.50 -40.81
CA LYS A 824 39.58 3.47 -41.34
C LYS A 824 40.55 4.56 -40.88
N GLN A 825 41.43 4.20 -39.95
CA GLN A 825 42.90 4.22 -40.13
C GLN A 825 43.57 3.88 -38.80
N THR A 826 44.06 2.65 -38.67
CA THR A 826 45.43 2.31 -38.25
C THR A 826 45.47 0.80 -38.02
N ASP A 827 46.19 0.12 -38.90
CA ASP A 827 46.61 -1.26 -38.69
C ASP A 827 47.64 -1.30 -37.56
N ASN A 828 47.41 -2.20 -36.60
CA ASN A 828 48.35 -2.90 -35.72
C ASN A 828 48.01 -2.88 -34.23
N ALA A 829 48.17 -4.08 -33.64
CA ALA A 829 48.36 -4.44 -32.24
C ALA A 829 47.13 -4.93 -31.44
N ASP A 830 47.15 -6.25 -31.24
CA ASP A 830 46.90 -7.01 -30.02
C ASP A 830 45.46 -7.27 -29.54
N SER A 831 45.07 -8.53 -29.77
CA SER A 831 43.92 -9.25 -29.22
C SER A 831 44.06 -9.44 -27.70
N ASN A 832 43.37 -8.59 -26.94
CA ASN A 832 42.89 -8.87 -25.59
C ASN A 832 41.64 -8.02 -25.31
N SER A 833 40.51 -8.39 -25.90
CA SER A 833 39.26 -7.61 -25.82
C SER A 833 38.51 -7.88 -24.50
N GLY A 834 39.07 -7.40 -23.38
CA GLY A 834 38.25 -7.01 -22.23
C GLY A 834 37.57 -5.69 -22.58
N GLY A 835 36.24 -5.61 -22.51
CA GLY A 835 35.50 -4.39 -22.81
C GLY A 835 36.04 -3.22 -21.97
N LYS A 836 36.31 -2.07 -22.61
CA LYS A 836 36.75 -0.86 -21.90
C LYS A 836 35.73 -0.48 -20.84
N LYS A 837 36.20 -0.23 -19.62
CA LYS A 837 35.35 0.31 -18.55
C LYS A 837 35.36 1.83 -18.63
N LEU A 838 34.33 2.49 -18.11
CA LEU A 838 34.32 3.95 -18.00
C LEU A 838 35.49 4.46 -17.12
N GLY A 839 35.98 3.65 -16.16
CA GLY A 839 37.17 3.94 -15.37
C GLY A 839 38.48 4.09 -16.15
N ASP A 840 38.54 3.55 -17.38
CA ASP A 840 39.72 3.66 -18.25
C ASP A 840 39.81 5.05 -18.92
N PHE A 841 38.76 5.85 -18.84
CA PHE A 841 38.70 7.18 -19.44
C PHE A 841 39.22 8.25 -18.46
N LYS A 842 40.25 9.00 -18.88
CA LYS A 842 40.88 10.06 -18.08
C LYS A 842 39.91 11.15 -17.62
N TRP A 843 38.82 11.37 -18.34
CA TRP A 843 37.82 12.37 -17.96
C TRP A 843 37.04 11.97 -16.71
N LEU A 844 36.87 10.68 -16.39
CA LEU A 844 36.10 10.25 -15.22
C LEU A 844 36.78 10.64 -13.89
N GLN A 845 38.10 10.81 -13.88
CA GLN A 845 38.84 11.29 -12.71
C GLN A 845 38.51 12.73 -12.31
N LEU A 846 37.91 13.51 -13.20
CA LEU A 846 37.45 14.89 -12.96
C LEU A 846 36.08 14.95 -12.28
N LEU A 847 35.39 13.82 -12.11
CA LEU A 847 34.11 13.76 -11.41
C LEU A 847 34.34 13.85 -9.89
N SER A 848 33.54 14.68 -9.20
CA SER A 848 33.64 14.85 -7.74
C SER A 848 33.23 13.57 -6.99
N ASP A 849 34.02 13.21 -5.97
CA ASP A 849 33.73 12.09 -5.05
C ASP A 849 32.54 12.38 -4.12
N GLU A 850 32.11 13.65 -4.02
CA GLU A 850 30.96 14.07 -3.21
C GLU A 850 29.61 13.78 -3.88
N LEU A 851 29.60 13.44 -5.17
CA LEU A 851 28.39 13.01 -5.88
C LEU A 851 28.06 11.57 -5.50
N LYS A 852 26.84 11.33 -5.05
CA LYS A 852 26.36 10.03 -4.59
C LYS A 852 25.44 9.38 -5.60
N THR A 853 25.27 8.06 -5.52
CA THR A 853 24.27 7.29 -6.27
C THR A 853 22.84 7.81 -6.04
N ALA A 854 22.56 8.42 -4.88
CA ALA A 854 21.32 9.15 -4.59
C ALA A 854 20.98 10.24 -5.61
N HIS A 855 21.99 10.81 -6.28
CA HIS A 855 21.87 11.98 -7.15
C HIS A 855 21.82 11.63 -8.64
N LEU A 856 21.83 10.34 -8.99
CA LEU A 856 22.06 9.86 -10.36
C LEU A 856 20.90 10.18 -11.33
N PHE A 857 19.66 10.26 -10.82
CA PHE A 857 18.48 10.26 -11.67
C PHE A 857 18.03 11.64 -12.18
N GLU A 858 17.47 12.51 -11.33
CA GLU A 858 16.85 13.75 -11.82
C GLU A 858 17.90 14.79 -12.24
N ASP A 859 18.67 15.35 -11.31
CA ASP A 859 19.52 16.49 -11.64
C ASP A 859 20.76 16.10 -12.46
N PHE A 860 21.31 14.90 -12.29
CA PHE A 860 22.55 14.49 -12.95
C PHE A 860 22.33 14.14 -14.43
N LEU A 861 21.31 13.32 -14.75
CA LEU A 861 20.92 13.07 -16.15
C LEU A 861 20.44 14.35 -16.82
N LEU A 862 19.63 15.18 -16.15
CA LEU A 862 19.16 16.45 -16.72
C LEU A 862 20.35 17.38 -17.03
N THR A 863 21.36 17.42 -16.16
CA THR A 863 22.56 18.23 -16.38
C THR A 863 23.42 17.69 -17.52
N ILE A 864 23.59 16.37 -17.66
CA ILE A 864 24.44 15.75 -18.71
C ILE A 864 23.74 15.65 -20.06
N LEU A 865 22.47 15.21 -20.10
CA LEU A 865 21.69 14.94 -21.33
C LEU A 865 21.30 16.19 -22.13
N THR A 866 21.27 17.36 -21.50
CA THR A 866 20.78 18.57 -22.15
C THR A 866 21.79 19.11 -23.17
N LYS A 867 21.65 18.67 -24.41
CA LYS A 867 22.03 19.45 -25.61
C LYS A 867 20.72 19.88 -26.27
N LYS A 868 20.31 21.16 -26.10
CA LYS A 868 18.97 21.76 -26.35
C LYS A 868 17.95 21.42 -25.25
N ILE A 869 17.13 22.30 -24.69
CA ILE A 869 16.86 23.74 -24.78
C ILE A 869 16.82 24.24 -23.33
N ARG A 870 17.31 25.44 -23.07
CA ARG A 870 17.11 26.14 -21.81
C ARG A 870 15.59 26.36 -21.66
N ILE A 871 14.91 25.49 -20.93
CA ILE A 871 13.51 25.72 -20.56
C ILE A 871 13.56 26.82 -19.49
N GLN A 872 13.23 28.05 -19.90
CA GLN A 872 13.01 29.16 -18.99
C GLN A 872 11.96 28.74 -17.97
N SER A 873 12.25 28.91 -16.68
CA SER A 873 11.25 29.03 -15.62
C SER A 873 10.27 30.14 -16.02
N LEU A 874 8.96 29.88 -15.88
CA LEU A 874 7.94 30.94 -16.02
C LEU A 874 8.14 31.75 -14.75
N HIS A 875 8.71 32.94 -14.88
CA HIS A 875 8.95 33.82 -13.74
C HIS A 875 7.89 34.92 -13.79
N VAL A 876 7.21 35.17 -12.67
CA VAL A 876 6.52 36.45 -12.51
C VAL A 876 7.60 37.52 -12.57
N THR A 877 7.56 38.33 -13.61
CA THR A 877 8.54 39.41 -13.77
C THR A 877 8.03 40.69 -13.15
N SER A 878 6.71 40.89 -13.15
CA SER A 878 6.05 42.04 -12.53
C SER A 878 4.53 41.82 -12.40
N SER A 879 3.88 42.65 -11.60
CA SER A 879 2.43 42.86 -11.63
C SER A 879 2.13 44.30 -12.06
N LEU A 880 0.96 44.52 -12.66
CA LEU A 880 0.51 45.90 -12.93
C LEU A 880 0.14 46.57 -11.60
N SER A 881 0.76 47.71 -11.32
CA SER A 881 0.53 48.48 -10.10
C SER A 881 -0.78 49.27 -10.18
N PHE A 882 -1.90 48.59 -9.91
CA PHE A 882 -3.24 49.17 -9.86
C PHE A 882 -4.14 48.31 -8.97
N ASP A 883 -5.02 48.95 -8.19
CA ASP A 883 -5.93 48.26 -7.28
C ASP A 883 -7.17 47.82 -8.04
N PHE A 884 -7.10 46.67 -8.72
CA PHE A 884 -8.28 46.09 -9.36
C PHE A 884 -9.25 45.55 -8.31
N THR A 885 -10.53 45.51 -8.67
CA THR A 885 -11.57 44.87 -7.86
C THR A 885 -11.84 43.44 -8.33
N ALA A 886 -11.96 43.24 -9.65
CA ALA A 886 -12.21 41.94 -10.27
C ALA A 886 -11.78 41.94 -11.75
N PRO A 887 -10.46 41.88 -12.05
CA PRO A 887 -9.98 41.86 -13.42
C PRO A 887 -10.42 40.58 -14.12
N PHE A 888 -11.11 40.71 -15.25
CA PHE A 888 -11.79 39.59 -15.93
C PHE A 888 -11.11 39.20 -17.24
N ASP A 889 -10.79 40.18 -18.08
CA ASP A 889 -10.17 39.95 -19.39
C ASP A 889 -9.18 41.06 -19.75
N VAL A 890 -8.24 40.78 -20.67
CA VAL A 890 -7.17 41.70 -21.08
C VAL A 890 -6.98 41.66 -22.60
N ALA A 891 -6.83 42.83 -23.21
CA ALA A 891 -6.55 42.98 -24.64
C ALA A 891 -5.50 44.06 -24.90
N ILE A 892 -4.71 43.90 -25.97
CA ILE A 892 -3.63 44.83 -26.34
C ILE A 892 -3.94 45.46 -27.71
N SER A 893 -3.86 46.78 -27.79
CA SER A 893 -3.86 47.53 -29.06
C SER A 893 -2.48 48.13 -29.31
N TYR A 894 -1.84 47.67 -30.39
CA TYR A 894 -0.51 48.14 -30.78
C TYR A 894 -0.55 49.52 -31.45
N ASN A 895 -1.59 49.82 -32.25
CA ASN A 895 -1.69 51.13 -32.90
C ASN A 895 -2.02 52.25 -31.91
N CYS A 896 -2.80 51.97 -30.86
CA CYS A 896 -3.10 52.92 -29.79
C CYS A 896 -2.07 52.88 -28.65
N ASN A 897 -1.05 52.01 -28.70
CA ASN A 897 -0.05 51.80 -27.63
C ASN A 897 -0.67 51.62 -26.24
N CYS A 898 -1.76 50.85 -26.13
CA CYS A 898 -2.45 50.65 -24.86
C CYS A 898 -2.80 49.18 -24.57
N ILE A 899 -2.85 48.87 -23.28
CA ILE A 899 -3.36 47.62 -22.71
C ILE A 899 -4.70 47.95 -22.07
N LEU A 900 -5.74 47.22 -22.43
CA LEU A 900 -7.10 47.38 -21.93
C LEU A 900 -7.40 46.21 -21.01
N ILE A 901 -7.80 46.49 -19.77
CA ILE A 901 -8.17 45.48 -18.78
C ILE A 901 -9.61 45.75 -18.36
N ASN A 902 -10.46 44.75 -18.52
CA ASN A 902 -11.83 44.80 -18.06
C ASN A 902 -11.88 44.48 -16.56
N ASP A 903 -12.37 45.41 -15.74
CA ASP A 903 -12.66 45.19 -14.32
C ASP A 903 -14.17 45.11 -14.10
N GLN A 904 -14.66 43.90 -13.83
CA GLN A 904 -16.09 43.65 -13.60
C GLN A 904 -16.59 44.26 -12.30
N GLY A 905 -15.71 44.45 -11.30
CA GLY A 905 -16.09 44.97 -9.99
C GLY A 905 -16.43 46.45 -10.04
N THR A 906 -15.67 47.21 -10.83
CA THR A 906 -15.87 48.65 -11.03
C THR A 906 -16.71 48.99 -12.26
N GLN A 907 -16.99 48.02 -13.14
CA GLN A 907 -17.66 48.21 -14.43
C GLN A 907 -16.92 49.22 -15.34
N THR A 908 -15.59 49.17 -15.30
CA THR A 908 -14.71 50.06 -16.06
C THR A 908 -13.74 49.26 -16.93
N ILE A 909 -13.29 49.87 -18.02
CA ILE A 909 -12.15 49.38 -18.79
C ILE A 909 -10.96 50.24 -18.42
N GLU A 910 -10.01 49.65 -17.71
CA GLU A 910 -8.78 50.29 -17.28
C GLU A 910 -7.74 50.28 -18.41
N VAL A 911 -7.18 51.45 -18.70
CA VAL A 911 -6.24 51.66 -19.81
C VAL A 911 -4.85 51.89 -19.26
N PHE A 912 -3.90 51.05 -19.67
CA PHE A 912 -2.49 51.18 -19.34
C PHE A 912 -1.69 51.51 -20.60
N ASP A 913 -0.67 52.33 -20.47
CA ASP A 913 0.27 52.59 -21.56
C ASP A 913 1.15 51.34 -21.79
N LEU A 914 1.24 50.90 -23.03
CA LEU A 914 1.90 49.64 -23.41
C LEU A 914 3.40 49.63 -23.06
N LYS A 915 4.07 50.79 -23.11
CA LYS A 915 5.53 50.89 -22.91
C LYS A 915 5.90 51.14 -21.46
N THR A 916 5.16 52.00 -20.78
CA THR A 916 5.44 52.43 -19.41
C THR A 916 4.72 51.59 -18.37
N ARG A 917 3.71 50.79 -18.77
CA ARG A 917 2.85 49.95 -17.91
C ARG A 917 2.14 50.75 -16.81
N LYS A 918 2.05 52.06 -16.96
CA LYS A 918 1.35 52.94 -16.03
C LYS A 918 -0.11 53.04 -16.43
N HIS A 919 -0.97 53.06 -15.43
CA HIS A 919 -2.37 53.42 -15.61
C HIS A 919 -2.46 54.82 -16.23
N THR A 920 -3.32 54.97 -17.24
CA THR A 920 -3.50 56.22 -18.00
C THR A 920 -4.90 56.75 -17.88
N ASN A 921 -5.92 55.88 -17.98
CA ASN A 921 -7.31 56.28 -17.98
C ASN A 921 -8.22 55.13 -17.51
N SER A 922 -9.37 55.47 -16.95
CA SER A 922 -10.43 54.53 -16.57
C SER A 922 -11.67 54.87 -17.38
N LEU A 923 -12.05 54.01 -18.32
CA LEU A 923 -13.19 54.26 -19.20
C LEU A 923 -14.45 53.72 -18.56
N SER A 924 -15.41 54.60 -18.25
CA SER A 924 -16.67 54.21 -17.62
C SER A 924 -17.62 53.59 -18.65
N VAL A 925 -18.16 52.43 -18.29
CA VAL A 925 -19.06 51.65 -19.12
C VAL A 925 -20.46 51.68 -18.48
N GLU A 926 -21.09 52.86 -18.46
CA GLU A 926 -22.38 53.03 -17.78
C GLU A 926 -23.47 52.11 -18.37
N ASN A 927 -24.17 51.39 -17.50
CA ASN A 927 -25.33 50.54 -17.80
C ASN A 927 -25.06 49.21 -18.51
N PHE A 928 -23.87 48.61 -18.37
CA PHE A 928 -23.65 47.20 -18.68
C PHE A 928 -22.34 46.64 -18.11
N PHE A 929 -22.27 45.31 -17.97
CA PHE A 929 -21.06 44.59 -17.62
C PHE A 929 -20.31 44.21 -18.92
N PRO A 930 -19.08 44.71 -19.15
CA PRO A 930 -18.21 44.16 -20.17
C PRO A 930 -17.73 42.77 -19.72
N ASN A 931 -17.64 41.82 -20.66
CA ASN A 931 -17.17 40.46 -20.41
C ASN A 931 -15.82 40.23 -21.11
N TYR A 932 -15.84 39.88 -22.40
CA TYR A 932 -14.63 39.66 -23.19
C TYR A 932 -14.31 40.85 -24.09
N LEU A 933 -13.01 41.11 -24.29
CA LEU A 933 -12.47 42.17 -25.12
C LEU A 933 -11.73 41.55 -26.33
N CYS A 934 -11.92 42.14 -27.51
CA CYS A 934 -11.15 41.75 -28.70
C CYS A 934 -10.81 42.99 -29.54
N ILE A 935 -9.60 43.07 -30.09
CA ILE A 935 -9.14 44.21 -30.89
C ILE A 935 -9.12 43.82 -32.37
N GLU A 936 -9.85 44.57 -33.19
CA GLU A 936 -9.67 44.58 -34.64
C GLU A 936 -8.69 45.68 -35.04
N GLU A 937 -7.48 45.28 -35.40
CA GLU A 937 -6.45 46.20 -35.87
C GLU A 937 -6.79 46.77 -37.25
N ASN A 938 -6.61 48.09 -37.40
CA ASN A 938 -6.79 48.78 -38.68
C ASN A 938 -8.13 48.44 -39.37
N TYR A 939 -9.23 48.60 -38.61
CA TYR A 939 -10.56 48.19 -39.06
C TYR A 939 -11.06 49.02 -40.25
N ASP A 940 -10.63 50.27 -40.34
CA ASP A 940 -11.05 51.24 -41.37
C ASP A 940 -10.04 51.38 -42.53
N GLY A 941 -8.89 50.71 -42.45
CA GLY A 941 -7.82 50.81 -43.44
C GLY A 941 -6.95 52.07 -43.32
N HIS A 942 -7.21 52.93 -42.34
CA HIS A 942 -6.48 54.19 -42.09
C HIS A 942 -5.65 54.15 -40.80
N GLY A 943 -5.44 52.97 -40.22
CA GLY A 943 -4.62 52.76 -39.03
C GLY A 943 -5.38 52.94 -37.70
N ARG A 944 -6.72 53.00 -37.71
CA ARG A 944 -7.51 53.01 -36.47
C ARG A 944 -7.91 51.61 -36.06
N ASP A 945 -7.82 51.35 -34.76
CA ASP A 945 -8.26 50.08 -34.16
C ASP A 945 -9.71 50.18 -33.69
N ALA A 946 -10.43 49.07 -33.77
CA ALA A 946 -11.76 48.94 -33.19
C ALA A 946 -11.72 47.98 -32.01
N LEU A 947 -12.48 48.33 -30.96
CA LEU A 947 -12.71 47.49 -29.79
C LEU A 947 -14.04 46.76 -29.95
N LEU A 948 -13.99 45.44 -29.83
CA LEU A 948 -15.14 44.56 -29.76
C LEU A 948 -15.37 44.17 -28.30
N ILE A 949 -16.61 44.34 -27.83
CA ILE A 949 -16.96 44.10 -26.42
C ILE A 949 -18.16 43.16 -26.35
N GLY A 950 -18.02 42.08 -25.57
CA GLY A 950 -19.14 41.29 -25.09
C GLY A 950 -19.86 42.02 -23.96
N ARG A 951 -21.14 42.32 -24.15
CA ARG A 951 -21.96 43.17 -23.28
C ARG A 951 -23.07 42.38 -22.60
N GLU A 952 -23.21 42.60 -21.30
CA GLU A 952 -24.33 42.13 -20.49
C GLU A 952 -25.07 43.31 -19.87
N LYS A 953 -26.28 43.59 -20.37
CA LYS A 953 -27.08 44.72 -19.95
C LYS A 953 -28.27 44.26 -19.10
N PRO A 954 -28.38 44.71 -17.84
CA PRO A 954 -29.58 44.47 -17.04
C PRO A 954 -30.74 45.33 -17.58
N THR A 955 -31.72 44.69 -18.20
CA THR A 955 -33.01 45.30 -18.55
C THR A 955 -34.10 44.68 -17.66
N VAL A 956 -34.95 45.46 -17.00
CA VAL A 956 -36.02 44.86 -16.16
C VAL A 956 -37.14 44.36 -17.10
N PRO A 957 -37.56 43.07 -17.09
CA PRO A 957 -37.25 41.97 -16.16
C PRO A 957 -36.26 40.91 -16.70
N THR A 958 -35.55 41.15 -17.80
CA THR A 958 -34.69 40.19 -18.52
C THR A 958 -33.30 40.74 -18.83
N MET A 959 -32.23 39.96 -18.66
CA MET A 959 -30.88 40.35 -19.11
C MET A 959 -30.80 40.36 -20.65
N THR A 960 -30.14 41.36 -21.24
CA THR A 960 -29.84 41.39 -22.68
C THR A 960 -28.35 41.21 -22.92
N TYR A 961 -27.99 40.31 -23.83
CA TYR A 961 -26.62 40.00 -24.17
C TYR A 961 -26.33 40.40 -25.61
N SER A 962 -25.25 41.15 -25.83
CA SER A 962 -24.87 41.62 -27.16
C SER A 962 -23.37 41.65 -27.35
N VAL A 963 -22.94 41.69 -28.61
CA VAL A 963 -21.56 42.02 -28.99
C VAL A 963 -21.61 43.32 -29.78
N CYS A 964 -20.80 44.29 -29.41
CA CYS A 964 -20.72 45.58 -30.09
C CYS A 964 -19.31 45.89 -30.56
N LYS A 965 -19.22 46.73 -31.60
CA LYS A 965 -17.97 47.25 -32.15
C LYS A 965 -17.91 48.76 -32.00
N ILE A 966 -16.80 49.27 -31.48
CA ILE A 966 -16.56 50.69 -31.18
C ILE A 966 -15.22 51.12 -31.80
N ASP A 967 -15.11 52.35 -32.30
CA ASP A 967 -13.81 52.93 -32.65
C ASP A 967 -13.02 53.21 -31.36
N LEU A 968 -11.87 52.54 -31.19
CA LEU A 968 -11.07 52.64 -29.98
C LEU A 968 -10.44 54.03 -29.82
N HIS A 969 -10.09 54.69 -30.92
CA HIS A 969 -9.44 56.00 -30.88
C HIS A 969 -10.41 57.09 -30.40
N GLU A 970 -11.67 57.02 -30.84
CA GLU A 970 -12.73 57.90 -30.34
C GLU A 970 -13.04 57.58 -28.86
N PHE A 971 -13.05 56.30 -28.50
CA PHE A 971 -13.35 55.85 -27.13
C PHE A 971 -12.32 56.31 -26.10
N LEU A 972 -11.02 56.22 -26.44
CA LEU A 972 -9.94 56.71 -25.61
C LEU A 972 -9.96 58.23 -25.42
N SER A 973 -10.48 58.99 -26.39
CA SER A 973 -10.50 60.45 -26.38
C SER A 973 -11.67 61.04 -25.57
N ASN A 974 -12.82 60.36 -25.56
CA ASN A 974 -14.06 60.89 -24.98
C ASN A 974 -14.30 60.45 -23.52
N GLY A 975 -13.64 59.39 -23.03
CA GLY A 975 -13.70 58.95 -21.63
C GLY A 975 -14.98 58.20 -21.20
N ASP A 976 -16.08 58.35 -21.95
CA ASP A 976 -17.37 57.70 -21.68
C ASP A 976 -17.97 57.06 -22.94
N LEU A 977 -18.79 56.03 -22.75
CA LEU A 977 -19.49 55.25 -23.79
C LEU A 977 -20.69 55.96 -24.45
N SER A 978 -20.59 57.27 -24.66
CA SER A 978 -21.57 58.08 -25.41
C SER A 978 -21.43 57.96 -26.94
N ILE A 979 -20.49 57.13 -27.40
CA ILE A 979 -20.10 56.96 -28.81
C ILE A 979 -21.06 55.97 -29.50
N PRO A 980 -21.54 56.27 -30.72
CA PRO A 980 -22.37 55.34 -31.47
C PRO A 980 -21.60 54.06 -31.82
N PHE A 981 -22.23 52.90 -31.59
CA PHE A 981 -21.67 51.63 -32.04
C PHE A 981 -21.56 51.62 -33.57
N ILE A 982 -20.44 51.09 -34.07
CA ILE A 982 -20.29 50.80 -35.50
C ILE A 982 -21.34 49.76 -35.90
N TRP A 983 -21.53 48.75 -35.07
CA TRP A 983 -22.67 47.83 -35.12
C TRP A 983 -22.86 47.15 -33.76
N GLU A 984 -24.07 46.61 -33.53
CA GLU A 984 -24.42 45.83 -32.33
C GLU A 984 -25.21 44.58 -32.75
N ASN A 985 -24.79 43.40 -32.29
CA ASN A 985 -25.46 42.13 -32.53
C ASN A 985 -26.07 41.58 -31.22
N LYS A 986 -27.38 41.35 -31.20
CA LYS A 986 -28.17 40.94 -30.01
C LYS A 986 -28.66 39.49 -30.04
N LEU A 987 -28.00 38.61 -30.80
CA LEU A 987 -28.49 37.26 -31.03
C LEU A 987 -28.23 36.27 -29.87
N PHE A 988 -27.62 36.71 -28.77
CA PHE A 988 -27.14 35.87 -27.67
C PHE A 988 -28.19 35.70 -26.58
N THR A 989 -28.35 34.47 -26.08
CA THR A 989 -29.29 34.11 -24.99
C THR A 989 -28.62 34.08 -23.61
N ARG A 990 -27.30 33.95 -23.58
CA ARG A 990 -26.41 34.08 -22.40
C ARG A 990 -25.25 35.02 -22.75
N ALA A 991 -24.47 35.40 -21.75
CA ALA A 991 -23.26 36.20 -21.93
C ALA A 991 -22.35 35.57 -23.02
N PRO A 992 -22.01 36.32 -24.10
CA PRO A 992 -21.00 35.85 -25.03
C PRO A 992 -19.68 35.74 -24.29
N LEU A 993 -19.05 34.57 -24.40
CA LEU A 993 -17.71 34.34 -23.86
C LEU A 993 -16.69 34.51 -25.00
N GLY A 994 -15.47 34.00 -24.84
CA GLY A 994 -14.29 34.29 -25.65
C GLY A 994 -14.49 34.58 -27.15
N MET A 995 -13.66 35.47 -27.66
CA MET A 995 -13.80 36.07 -28.98
C MET A 995 -12.46 36.10 -29.73
N CYS A 996 -12.47 35.73 -31.01
CA CYS A 996 -11.27 35.79 -31.84
C CYS A 996 -11.57 36.20 -33.29
N ILE A 997 -10.60 36.85 -33.94
CA ILE A 997 -10.71 37.32 -35.33
C ILE A 997 -9.97 36.38 -36.28
N VAL A 998 -10.62 35.97 -37.36
CA VAL A 998 -10.02 35.16 -38.44
C VAL A 998 -9.79 36.07 -39.66
N THR A 999 -8.53 36.19 -40.08
CA THR A 999 -8.10 37.32 -40.93
C THR A 999 -8.11 37.06 -42.44
N LYS A 1000 -8.23 35.82 -42.94
CA LYS A 1000 -8.12 35.57 -44.40
C LYS A 1000 -9.47 35.46 -45.13
N ALA A 1001 -9.53 36.16 -46.27
CA ALA A 1001 -10.60 36.29 -47.27
C ALA A 1001 -11.90 37.03 -46.88
N GLN A 1002 -12.47 36.89 -45.68
CA GLN A 1002 -13.79 37.49 -45.34
C GLN A 1002 -13.84 38.38 -44.09
N ARG A 1003 -12.74 38.51 -43.32
CA ARG A 1003 -12.67 39.25 -42.03
C ARG A 1003 -13.87 38.89 -41.12
N GLU A 1004 -13.76 37.75 -40.47
CA GLU A 1004 -14.84 37.19 -39.64
C GLU A 1004 -14.47 37.22 -38.15
N LEU A 1005 -15.48 37.46 -37.32
CA LEU A 1005 -15.40 37.38 -35.87
C LEU A 1005 -16.05 36.10 -35.39
N VAL A 1006 -15.33 35.29 -34.62
CA VAL A 1006 -15.86 34.08 -33.99
C VAL A 1006 -16.13 34.36 -32.53
N VAL A 1007 -17.35 34.07 -32.06
CA VAL A 1007 -17.81 34.32 -30.69
C VAL A 1007 -18.38 33.05 -30.08
N CYS A 1008 -17.98 32.74 -28.85
CA CYS A 1008 -18.55 31.67 -28.04
C CYS A 1008 -19.97 32.01 -27.55
N ASP A 1009 -20.96 31.22 -27.95
CA ASP A 1009 -22.34 31.29 -27.43
C ASP A 1009 -22.63 30.07 -26.53
N PRO A 1010 -22.34 30.16 -25.22
CA PRO A 1010 -22.60 29.06 -24.28
C PRO A 1010 -24.09 28.75 -24.13
N GLY A 1011 -25.00 29.70 -24.40
CA GLY A 1011 -26.44 29.49 -24.25
C GLY A 1011 -27.04 28.56 -25.30
N ASN A 1012 -26.42 28.49 -26.48
CA ASN A 1012 -26.87 27.64 -27.57
C ASN A 1012 -25.85 26.57 -27.96
N CYS A 1013 -24.72 26.45 -27.24
CA CYS A 1013 -23.66 25.47 -27.50
C CYS A 1013 -23.02 25.60 -28.91
N PHE A 1014 -22.92 26.84 -29.42
CA PHE A 1014 -22.43 27.16 -30.76
C PHE A 1014 -21.25 28.14 -30.72
N LEU A 1015 -20.41 28.09 -31.76
CA LEU A 1015 -19.63 29.29 -32.15
C LEU A 1015 -20.41 30.05 -33.22
N ARG A 1016 -20.63 31.33 -32.98
CA ARG A 1016 -21.23 32.23 -33.96
C ARG A 1016 -20.15 32.94 -34.73
N VAL A 1017 -20.23 32.90 -36.06
CA VAL A 1017 -19.33 33.61 -36.96
C VAL A 1017 -20.04 34.83 -37.50
N LEU A 1018 -19.60 36.01 -37.08
CA LEU A 1018 -20.15 37.32 -37.46
C LEU A 1018 -19.25 37.99 -38.50
N ASN A 1019 -19.86 38.77 -39.40
CA ASN A 1019 -19.13 39.61 -40.33
C ASN A 1019 -18.57 40.85 -39.59
N LEU A 1020 -17.26 41.11 -39.64
CA LEU A 1020 -16.66 42.24 -38.91
C LEU A 1020 -17.11 43.63 -39.39
N LYS A 1021 -17.59 43.75 -40.63
CA LYS A 1021 -18.06 45.03 -41.19
C LYS A 1021 -19.51 45.33 -40.82
N THR A 1022 -20.40 44.34 -40.92
CA THR A 1022 -21.85 44.54 -40.74
C THR A 1022 -22.36 44.08 -39.38
N GLY A 1023 -21.62 43.22 -38.66
CA GLY A 1023 -22.08 42.56 -37.44
C GLY A 1023 -23.11 41.46 -37.69
N GLU A 1024 -23.43 41.14 -38.96
CA GLU A 1024 -24.43 40.13 -39.30
C GLU A 1024 -23.89 38.70 -39.14
N LEU A 1025 -24.77 37.78 -38.75
CA LEU A 1025 -24.43 36.37 -38.61
C LEU A 1025 -24.18 35.76 -39.99
N THR A 1026 -22.97 35.21 -40.18
CA THR A 1026 -22.57 34.54 -41.41
C THR A 1026 -22.84 33.03 -41.32
N ARG A 1027 -22.44 32.39 -40.21
CA ARG A 1027 -22.66 30.95 -39.97
C ARG A 1027 -22.61 30.60 -38.47
N ASN A 1028 -23.23 29.48 -38.12
CA ASN A 1028 -23.10 28.84 -36.81
C ASN A 1028 -22.28 27.56 -36.94
N ILE A 1029 -21.38 27.31 -36.00
CA ILE A 1029 -20.63 26.05 -35.89
C ILE A 1029 -21.16 25.32 -34.66
N GLU A 1030 -21.74 24.14 -34.87
CA GLU A 1030 -22.28 23.30 -33.81
C GLU A 1030 -21.19 22.49 -33.11
N ILE A 1031 -21.14 22.54 -31.77
CA ILE A 1031 -20.09 21.88 -30.99
C ILE A 1031 -20.65 20.95 -29.89
N GLY A 1032 -21.94 21.09 -29.56
CA GLY A 1032 -22.66 20.13 -28.71
C GLY A 1032 -22.32 20.19 -27.20
N LEU A 1033 -21.53 21.17 -26.78
CA LEU A 1033 -21.19 21.47 -25.39
C LEU A 1033 -21.20 23.01 -25.21
N GLU A 1034 -21.09 23.60 -24.00
CA GLU A 1034 -21.06 25.07 -23.72
C GLU A 1034 -19.67 25.79 -23.87
N PRO A 1035 -19.30 26.44 -24.98
CA PRO A 1035 -17.93 26.92 -25.19
C PRO A 1035 -17.53 28.07 -24.26
N CYS A 1036 -16.29 28.05 -23.73
CA CYS A 1036 -15.77 29.05 -22.79
C CYS A 1036 -14.88 30.09 -23.46
N ASP A 1037 -13.89 29.66 -24.24
CA ASP A 1037 -12.98 30.56 -24.97
C ASP A 1037 -12.59 29.95 -26.33
N VAL A 1038 -12.16 30.80 -27.26
CA VAL A 1038 -11.75 30.39 -28.61
C VAL A 1038 -10.48 31.12 -29.04
N CYS A 1039 -9.53 30.39 -29.62
CA CYS A 1039 -8.34 30.97 -30.23
C CYS A 1039 -8.08 30.43 -31.64
N VAL A 1040 -7.42 31.25 -32.45
CA VAL A 1040 -7.06 30.93 -33.84
C VAL A 1040 -5.63 30.39 -33.87
N VAL A 1041 -5.44 29.20 -34.42
CA VAL A 1041 -4.12 28.59 -34.64
C VAL A 1041 -3.66 28.82 -36.08
N SER A 1042 -4.60 28.66 -37.01
CA SER A 1042 -4.41 28.97 -38.43
C SER A 1042 -5.76 29.31 -39.07
N ASP A 1043 -5.75 29.78 -40.31
CA ASP A 1043 -6.98 30.15 -41.04
C ASP A 1043 -8.01 29.02 -41.14
N GLU A 1044 -7.59 27.76 -40.97
CA GLU A 1044 -8.43 26.56 -41.05
C GLU A 1044 -8.53 25.80 -39.70
N GLU A 1045 -7.91 26.31 -38.63
CA GLU A 1045 -7.82 25.61 -37.34
C GLU A 1045 -8.18 26.55 -36.18
N LEU A 1046 -9.30 26.28 -35.52
CA LEU A 1046 -9.76 26.97 -34.32
C LEU A 1046 -9.67 26.04 -33.11
N VAL A 1047 -9.30 26.57 -31.95
CA VAL A 1047 -9.25 25.80 -30.70
C VAL A 1047 -10.23 26.40 -29.71
N VAL A 1048 -10.99 25.53 -29.05
CA VAL A 1048 -12.08 25.92 -28.14
C VAL A 1048 -11.89 25.24 -26.79
N SER A 1049 -12.04 26.01 -25.71
CA SER A 1049 -11.98 25.52 -24.31
C SER A 1049 -13.37 25.26 -23.71
N TRP A 1050 -13.39 24.46 -22.64
CA TRP A 1050 -14.60 23.99 -21.96
C TRP A 1050 -14.40 23.88 -20.45
N ALA A 1051 -15.22 24.54 -19.63
CA ALA A 1051 -15.04 24.56 -18.17
C ALA A 1051 -15.97 23.59 -17.39
N TYR A 1052 -17.25 23.43 -17.75
CA TYR A 1052 -18.26 23.00 -16.74
C TYR A 1052 -18.60 21.50 -16.58
N SER A 1053 -18.41 20.64 -17.59
CA SER A 1053 -18.88 19.23 -17.50
C SER A 1053 -17.85 18.16 -17.89
N LYS A 1054 -16.92 18.49 -18.77
CA LYS A 1054 -15.88 17.56 -19.26
C LYS A 1054 -14.46 18.11 -19.18
N ALA A 1055 -14.30 19.42 -18.93
CA ALA A 1055 -13.01 20.11 -18.86
C ALA A 1055 -12.06 19.75 -20.02
N VAL A 1056 -12.43 20.12 -21.26
CA VAL A 1056 -11.74 19.71 -22.49
C VAL A 1056 -11.30 20.90 -23.32
N VAL A 1057 -10.17 20.77 -24.02
CA VAL A 1057 -9.81 21.66 -25.12
C VAL A 1057 -9.94 20.87 -26.41
N LYS A 1058 -10.73 21.37 -27.37
CA LYS A 1058 -10.94 20.73 -28.67
C LYS A 1058 -10.43 21.62 -29.78
N VAL A 1059 -9.99 20.99 -30.86
CA VAL A 1059 -9.68 21.70 -32.09
C VAL A 1059 -10.74 21.40 -33.14
N ILE A 1060 -11.02 22.42 -33.92
CA ILE A 1060 -11.94 22.44 -35.04
C ILE A 1060 -11.07 22.63 -36.29
N ALA A 1061 -10.84 21.55 -37.04
CA ALA A 1061 -10.23 21.65 -38.37
C ALA A 1061 -11.32 21.82 -39.43
N LYS A 1062 -11.18 22.86 -40.25
CA LYS A 1062 -12.13 23.19 -41.30
C LYS A 1062 -11.77 22.44 -42.59
N LYS A 1063 -12.38 21.29 -42.85
CA LYS A 1063 -12.34 20.62 -44.17
C LYS A 1063 -13.51 21.10 -45.04
N ASN A 1064 -13.33 22.19 -45.79
CA ASN A 1064 -14.07 22.60 -47.02
C ASN A 1064 -15.57 22.23 -47.23
N SER A 1065 -16.35 21.92 -46.21
CA SER A 1065 -17.76 21.52 -46.30
C SER A 1065 -18.44 21.70 -44.94
N GLU A 1066 -19.76 21.77 -44.93
CA GLU A 1066 -20.63 22.24 -43.84
C GLU A 1066 -20.56 21.46 -42.50
N ALA A 1067 -19.67 20.47 -42.37
CA ALA A 1067 -19.42 19.72 -41.14
C ALA A 1067 -17.98 19.96 -40.66
N ALA A 1068 -17.81 20.43 -39.42
CA ALA A 1068 -16.51 20.67 -38.83
C ALA A 1068 -16.00 19.41 -38.11
N ASP A 1069 -14.78 18.96 -38.44
CA ASP A 1069 -14.15 17.83 -37.78
C ASP A 1069 -13.63 18.28 -36.40
N LEU A 1070 -14.28 17.80 -35.34
CA LEU A 1070 -13.93 18.07 -33.96
C LEU A 1070 -12.98 17.00 -33.42
N TYR A 1071 -11.74 17.38 -33.06
CA TYR A 1071 -10.82 16.49 -32.36
C TYR A 1071 -10.48 17.02 -30.97
N LEU A 1072 -10.40 16.10 -30.00
CA LEU A 1072 -9.95 16.43 -28.66
C LEU A 1072 -8.45 16.76 -28.68
N LEU A 1073 -8.07 17.96 -28.22
CA LEU A 1073 -6.68 18.36 -28.04
C LEU A 1073 -6.14 17.82 -26.71
N CYS A 1074 -6.81 18.12 -25.60
CA CYS A 1074 -6.43 17.67 -24.24
C CYS A 1074 -7.65 17.72 -23.29
N GLY A 1075 -7.58 17.03 -22.14
CA GLY A 1075 -8.62 17.07 -21.09
C GLY A 1075 -9.60 15.89 -21.00
N ASP A 1076 -9.23 14.69 -21.49
CA ASP A 1076 -10.10 13.51 -21.34
C ASP A 1076 -10.04 12.95 -19.90
N ARG A 1077 -11.20 12.72 -19.25
CA ARG A 1077 -11.28 12.06 -17.93
C ARG A 1077 -10.67 10.65 -17.89
N SER A 1078 -10.39 10.06 -19.05
CA SER A 1078 -9.72 8.76 -19.20
C SER A 1078 -8.19 8.84 -19.28
N ARG A 1079 -7.59 10.04 -19.32
CA ARG A 1079 -6.14 10.29 -19.43
C ARG A 1079 -5.62 11.06 -18.21
N LEU A 1080 -4.32 10.97 -17.93
CA LEU A 1080 -3.62 11.67 -16.84
C LEU A 1080 -3.61 13.22 -16.95
N GLU A 1081 -4.25 13.79 -17.98
CA GLU A 1081 -4.35 15.24 -18.23
C GLU A 1081 -5.62 15.79 -17.56
N HIS A 1082 -5.50 16.17 -16.29
CA HIS A 1082 -6.62 16.68 -15.50
C HIS A 1082 -6.71 18.19 -15.64
N PHE A 1083 -7.71 18.68 -16.37
CA PHE A 1083 -8.24 20.03 -16.15
C PHE A 1083 -9.37 19.92 -15.13
N VAL A 1084 -9.42 20.84 -14.17
CA VAL A 1084 -10.60 21.01 -13.32
C VAL A 1084 -11.66 21.80 -14.09
N GLU A 1085 -11.27 22.93 -14.68
CA GLU A 1085 -12.07 23.76 -15.59
C GLU A 1085 -11.15 24.42 -16.63
N ALA A 1086 -11.17 24.02 -17.91
CA ALA A 1086 -10.40 24.72 -18.94
C ALA A 1086 -11.11 26.03 -19.35
N TYR A 1087 -10.76 27.15 -18.71
CA TYR A 1087 -11.49 28.41 -18.84
C TYR A 1087 -11.06 29.22 -20.07
N SER A 1088 -9.83 29.73 -20.12
CA SER A 1088 -9.29 30.45 -21.28
C SER A 1088 -8.20 29.67 -22.00
N VAL A 1089 -8.04 29.93 -23.30
CA VAL A 1089 -7.05 29.27 -24.16
C VAL A 1089 -6.43 30.26 -25.14
N ILE A 1090 -5.09 30.29 -25.18
CA ILE A 1090 -4.34 31.07 -26.16
C ILE A 1090 -3.30 30.20 -26.86
N PHE A 1091 -2.97 30.57 -28.10
CA PHE A 1091 -1.96 29.90 -28.90
C PHE A 1091 -0.73 30.79 -29.07
N ASP A 1092 0.41 30.33 -28.55
CA ASP A 1092 1.71 30.92 -28.78
C ASP A 1092 2.30 30.37 -30.08
N SER A 1093 2.16 31.15 -31.14
CA SER A 1093 2.63 30.79 -32.48
C SER A 1093 4.16 30.64 -32.60
N GLN A 1094 4.95 31.30 -31.76
CA GLN A 1094 6.41 31.24 -31.84
C GLN A 1094 6.96 29.95 -31.23
N ASN A 1095 6.43 29.56 -30.08
CA ASN A 1095 6.82 28.32 -29.41
C ASN A 1095 5.95 27.11 -29.81
N ASN A 1096 4.91 27.32 -30.64
CA ASN A 1096 3.98 26.31 -31.13
C ASN A 1096 3.31 25.53 -29.98
N GLN A 1097 2.84 26.28 -28.99
CA GLN A 1097 2.26 25.79 -27.74
C GLN A 1097 0.94 26.49 -27.41
N PHE A 1098 0.10 25.82 -26.65
CA PHE A 1098 -1.15 26.33 -26.10
C PHE A 1098 -0.95 26.64 -24.62
N ILE A 1099 -1.52 27.74 -24.17
CA ILE A 1099 -1.55 28.10 -22.76
C ILE A 1099 -3.02 28.11 -22.35
N VAL A 1100 -3.36 27.31 -21.34
CA VAL A 1100 -4.72 27.09 -20.87
C VAL A 1100 -4.80 27.49 -19.41
N SER A 1101 -5.83 28.27 -19.03
CA SER A 1101 -6.11 28.54 -17.62
C SER A 1101 -7.03 27.48 -17.03
N ASP A 1102 -6.69 27.02 -15.82
CA ASP A 1102 -7.40 25.96 -15.10
C ASP A 1102 -7.73 26.41 -13.67
N PRO A 1103 -8.79 27.21 -13.47
CA PRO A 1103 -9.28 27.56 -12.14
C PRO A 1103 -10.02 26.41 -11.43
N GLU A 1104 -9.68 26.11 -10.16
CA GLU A 1104 -10.37 25.08 -9.37
C GLU A 1104 -11.65 25.63 -8.71
N PHE A 1105 -12.83 25.25 -9.22
CA PHE A 1105 -14.12 25.46 -8.54
C PHE A 1105 -14.44 24.27 -7.61
N ASN A 1106 -14.06 24.36 -6.33
CA ASN A 1106 -14.37 23.30 -5.36
C ASN A 1106 -15.86 23.36 -4.95
N THR A 1107 -16.74 22.64 -5.67
CA THR A 1107 -18.19 22.61 -5.39
C THR A 1107 -18.60 21.63 -4.28
N SER A 1108 -17.66 20.86 -3.71
CA SER A 1108 -17.99 19.81 -2.72
C SER A 1108 -17.34 19.97 -1.34
N ASN A 1109 -16.32 20.82 -1.20
CA ASN A 1109 -15.79 21.23 0.10
C ASN A 1109 -15.33 22.69 -0.01
N TYR A 1110 -15.86 23.57 0.84
CA TYR A 1110 -15.30 24.89 1.06
C TYR A 1110 -13.91 24.76 1.71
N SER A 1111 -12.88 24.41 0.92
CA SER A 1111 -11.50 24.65 1.31
C SER A 1111 -11.29 26.17 1.37
N LYS A 1112 -10.68 26.65 2.45
CA LYS A 1112 -10.54 28.09 2.74
C LYS A 1112 -9.69 28.87 1.73
N ASP A 1113 -9.01 28.22 0.78
CA ASP A 1113 -8.23 28.87 -0.29
C ASP A 1113 -8.43 28.13 -1.64
N PRO A 1114 -9.09 28.74 -2.64
CA PRO A 1114 -9.14 28.22 -4.02
C PRO A 1114 -7.76 28.33 -4.69
N LYS A 1115 -7.40 27.35 -5.52
CA LYS A 1115 -6.11 27.29 -6.22
C LYS A 1115 -6.34 27.20 -7.73
N GLY A 1116 -5.72 28.08 -8.50
CA GLY A 1116 -5.74 28.04 -9.96
C GLY A 1116 -4.37 27.69 -10.51
N MET A 1117 -4.32 27.17 -11.75
CA MET A 1117 -3.06 26.90 -12.43
C MET A 1117 -3.12 27.31 -13.91
N LEU A 1118 -1.94 27.47 -14.51
CA LEU A 1118 -1.77 27.58 -15.96
C LEU A 1118 -1.08 26.34 -16.48
N GLN A 1119 -1.64 25.74 -17.51
CA GLN A 1119 -1.10 24.52 -18.12
C GLN A 1119 -0.69 24.82 -19.57
N LEU A 1120 0.55 24.45 -19.92
CA LEU A 1120 1.11 24.63 -21.25
C LEU A 1120 1.12 23.29 -21.99
N PHE A 1121 0.60 23.28 -23.21
CA PHE A 1121 0.55 22.10 -24.07
C PHE A 1121 1.26 22.35 -25.39
N SER A 1122 2.05 21.40 -25.85
CA SER A 1122 2.56 21.44 -27.21
C SER A 1122 1.45 21.14 -28.20
N ARG A 1123 1.59 21.59 -29.46
CA ARG A 1123 0.67 21.20 -30.54
C ARG A 1123 0.53 19.69 -30.78
N GLN A 1124 1.48 18.90 -30.26
CA GLN A 1124 1.46 17.43 -30.29
C GLN A 1124 0.71 16.80 -29.10
N ARG A 1125 -0.06 17.59 -28.34
CA ARG A 1125 -0.84 17.14 -27.17
C ARG A 1125 0.03 16.56 -26.07
N ARG A 1126 1.23 17.11 -25.88
CA ARG A 1126 2.10 16.78 -24.73
C ARG A 1126 2.08 17.94 -23.75
N PRO A 1127 1.81 17.71 -22.45
CA PRO A 1127 2.01 18.73 -21.44
C PRO A 1127 3.48 19.15 -21.47
N VAL A 1128 3.71 20.45 -21.63
CA VAL A 1128 5.03 21.06 -21.66
C VAL A 1128 5.39 21.50 -20.26
N LYS A 1129 4.45 22.15 -19.55
CA LYS A 1129 4.72 22.76 -18.26
C LYS A 1129 3.45 23.13 -17.51
N GLU A 1130 3.53 23.21 -16.19
CA GLU A 1130 2.49 23.73 -15.30
C GLU A 1130 3.04 24.89 -14.47
N TYR A 1131 2.19 25.86 -14.16
CA TYR A 1131 2.51 26.99 -13.31
C TYR A 1131 1.40 27.18 -12.27
N GLY A 1132 1.76 27.24 -10.98
CA GLY A 1132 0.82 27.31 -9.85
C GLY A 1132 0.66 26.03 -9.00
N ASN A 1133 1.45 24.98 -9.25
CA ASN A 1133 1.35 23.70 -8.54
C ASN A 1133 2.04 23.72 -7.14
N SER A 1134 1.49 22.94 -6.21
CA SER A 1134 1.84 22.81 -4.78
C SER A 1134 3.30 22.45 -4.45
N SER A 1135 4.09 22.01 -5.44
CA SER A 1135 5.51 21.67 -5.27
C SER A 1135 6.44 22.88 -5.30
N SER A 1136 6.02 24.00 -5.89
CA SER A 1136 6.79 25.25 -5.90
C SER A 1136 6.25 26.21 -4.84
N ARG A 1137 7.08 26.59 -3.87
CA ARG A 1137 6.72 27.49 -2.76
C ARG A 1137 6.40 28.94 -3.17
N ASP A 1138 6.57 29.32 -4.44
CA ASP A 1138 6.75 30.73 -4.82
C ASP A 1138 5.65 31.36 -5.71
N SER A 1139 4.55 30.69 -6.06
CA SER A 1139 3.49 31.35 -6.83
C SER A 1139 2.16 30.58 -6.81
N LEU A 1140 1.18 31.06 -6.04
CA LEU A 1140 -0.18 30.53 -6.00
C LEU A 1140 -1.09 31.48 -6.81
N LEU A 1141 -1.54 31.07 -7.99
CA LEU A 1141 -2.68 31.71 -8.67
C LEU A 1141 -3.96 31.24 -7.97
N LYS A 1142 -4.97 32.10 -7.86
CA LYS A 1142 -6.26 31.71 -7.26
C LYS A 1142 -7.33 31.44 -8.30
N PHE A 1143 -7.52 32.36 -9.23
CA PHE A 1143 -8.58 32.27 -10.23
C PHE A 1143 -8.21 32.95 -11.56
N PRO A 1144 -7.29 32.37 -12.36
CA PRO A 1144 -6.85 32.96 -13.63
C PRO A 1144 -7.95 32.84 -14.71
N LYS A 1145 -8.54 33.98 -15.13
CA LYS A 1145 -9.59 34.05 -16.15
C LYS A 1145 -9.05 34.50 -17.51
N GLY A 1146 -8.72 35.78 -17.64
CA GLY A 1146 -8.24 36.38 -18.90
C GLY A 1146 -6.77 36.12 -19.16
N LEU A 1147 -6.43 35.79 -20.41
CA LEU A 1147 -5.06 35.59 -20.87
C LEU A 1147 -4.81 36.40 -22.15
N CYS A 1148 -3.72 37.16 -22.20
CA CYS A 1148 -3.28 37.82 -23.43
C CYS A 1148 -1.76 37.75 -23.59
N LEU A 1149 -1.31 37.31 -24.76
CA LEU A 1149 0.12 37.21 -25.08
C LEU A 1149 0.57 38.44 -25.88
N HIS A 1150 1.61 39.11 -25.39
CA HIS A 1150 2.23 40.22 -26.11
C HIS A 1150 3.01 39.70 -27.32
N ARG A 1151 2.69 40.19 -28.52
CA ARG A 1151 3.24 39.69 -29.80
C ARG A 1151 4.74 39.97 -29.97
N GLU A 1152 5.24 41.09 -29.44
CA GLU A 1152 6.66 41.47 -29.56
C GLU A 1152 7.53 41.00 -28.38
N THR A 1153 7.07 41.14 -27.13
CA THR A 1153 7.85 40.80 -25.93
C THR A 1153 7.67 39.37 -25.45
N HIS A 1154 6.65 38.64 -25.91
CA HIS A 1154 6.26 37.31 -25.45
C HIS A 1154 5.83 37.22 -24.00
N GLU A 1155 5.56 38.37 -23.37
CA GLU A 1155 5.01 38.42 -22.02
C GLU A 1155 3.53 38.02 -22.02
N LEU A 1156 3.18 37.15 -21.08
CA LEU A 1156 1.82 36.71 -20.83
C LEU A 1156 1.20 37.58 -19.73
N PHE A 1157 0.12 38.27 -20.07
CA PHE A 1157 -0.75 38.96 -19.12
C PHE A 1157 -1.81 38.00 -18.61
N VAL A 1158 -1.91 37.85 -17.29
CA VAL A 1158 -2.84 36.95 -16.62
C VAL A 1158 -3.71 37.75 -15.66
N CYS A 1159 -5.02 37.80 -15.93
CA CYS A 1159 -6.01 38.36 -15.02
C CYS A 1159 -6.37 37.32 -13.96
N ASP A 1160 -5.80 37.45 -12.77
CA ASP A 1160 -6.19 36.62 -11.62
C ASP A 1160 -7.33 37.30 -10.87
N PHE A 1161 -8.52 36.80 -11.13
CA PHE A 1161 -9.76 37.28 -10.56
C PHE A 1161 -9.82 37.07 -9.03
N GLY A 1162 -9.12 36.06 -8.51
CA GLY A 1162 -9.20 35.68 -7.09
C GLY A 1162 -8.40 36.59 -6.16
N ASP A 1163 -7.24 37.08 -6.63
CA ASP A 1163 -6.37 38.00 -5.89
C ASP A 1163 -6.45 39.46 -6.39
N ALA A 1164 -7.38 39.73 -7.31
CA ALA A 1164 -7.67 41.07 -7.84
C ALA A 1164 -6.42 41.80 -8.36
N HIS A 1165 -5.59 41.09 -9.12
CA HIS A 1165 -4.38 41.64 -9.74
C HIS A 1165 -4.16 41.06 -11.13
N VAL A 1166 -3.35 41.76 -11.93
CA VAL A 1166 -2.91 41.29 -13.25
C VAL A 1166 -1.41 41.03 -13.19
N LEU A 1167 -1.04 39.77 -13.46
CA LEU A 1167 0.34 39.29 -13.43
C LEU A 1167 0.93 39.30 -14.83
N ILE A 1168 2.23 39.60 -14.92
CA ILE A 1168 3.01 39.53 -16.14
C ILE A 1168 4.03 38.40 -15.97
N ILE A 1169 3.95 37.42 -16.86
CA ILE A 1169 4.78 36.21 -16.84
C ILE A 1169 5.61 36.18 -18.12
N GLU A 1170 6.93 36.00 -17.99
CA GLU A 1170 7.85 35.78 -19.13
C GLU A 1170 8.08 34.29 -19.41
#